data_AF-A0A2D9NGZ2-F1
#
_entry.id   AF-A0A2D9NGZ2-F1
#
_cell.length_a   1.000
_cell.length_b   1.000
_cell.length_c   1.000
_cell.angle_alpha   90.00
_cell.angle_beta   90.00
_cell.angle_gamma   90.00
#
_symmetry.space_group_name_H-M   'P 1'
#
loop_
_entity.id
_entity.type
_entity.pdbx_description
1 polymer ?
#
loop_
_entity_poly.entity_id
_entity_poly.type
_entity_poly.pdbx_seq_one_letter_code
_entity_poly.pdbx_strand_id
1 'polypeptide(L)'
;MSSKRSSPVVALNTKPSFGFIICLPLLLSLVSPIVVTANAQDEPITGTAPEDVWSDDYINDIFPWAPAGDDILQFKQYHTYDTMKTRMMRLAQENPNIFEYHEGMNGGTNARGEEVTADAYEGWVYGNPSPWMKITKDVQDGDYNPFVGDNGNYPDRHDVMIVGNHHAREWMSVQVPMLQLEVIAFSYGNIGYDNDGDGQVDEDSWGDTDGDGVLDDDGDCIGMAVQYQDSNGDGVNCGPGDHGVDEDYSEQFITDLVNMREIYLIPMLNTDGNIYDREVYMPGQCPGQEAWECSAAGWRKNLRDNTVTGVTPIPDLDEEVDEGCDGVDLNRNYQFEWGAPLGATGPLIPGACYAGQNNDVYNGPVDTVDQDGDNRLNEDHVDGKDDDGDGLTDEDWLGGNSEPETKFIQDMTEMNDDDGDGASEFKSTLTHHSYSELILWPWGHCTDCQSPDHYQLEYHGQKMADMTLYANLQSSSLYPTSGDFCDWHYGVHGSYCYTTEIGTAFHQHPDDIDHIAVRNLGVGFYIAEIADNPRERADDGLANLSANQLDKPDDLLPLSKGDIPVDICVSTGFDYSLDGDVSHVMYRIVKPSRAQSDYGPREWSTTAWSMAPFEVDSSDSCTLGNGDNGTVLTSSLPIPDNVAGEVHYKAMLGTLSGGNLYLFPTNGEYYVLELDYRADYGNLFGALFMFVVVTGFVWGGLAVCLRMMLVDENEKELMDALIEEGGS
;
A
#
# COMPACT_ATOMS: atom_id res chain seq x y z
N MET A 1 82.80 -45.88 67.61
CA MET A 1 83.13 -44.71 66.76
C MET A 1 82.66 -45.05 65.35
N SER A 2 82.03 -44.22 64.54
CA SER A 2 81.13 -43.07 64.71
C SER A 2 80.50 -42.88 63.32
N SER A 3 79.18 -42.80 63.27
CA SER A 3 78.28 -42.11 62.32
C SER A 3 78.75 -41.70 60.89
N LYS A 4 77.94 -42.03 59.86
CA LYS A 4 76.96 -41.12 59.19
C LYS A 4 76.13 -41.81 58.07
N ARG A 5 74.83 -41.46 58.02
CA ARG A 5 73.75 -41.74 57.02
C ARG A 5 73.90 -40.81 55.78
N SER A 6 73.19 -40.91 54.63
CA SER A 6 71.79 -41.28 54.30
C SER A 6 71.59 -41.66 52.81
N SER A 7 70.44 -42.29 52.54
CA SER A 7 69.97 -43.09 51.38
C SER A 7 69.91 -42.45 49.97
N PRO A 8 69.72 -43.29 48.92
CA PRO A 8 68.41 -43.30 48.23
C PRO A 8 67.89 -44.67 47.71
N VAL A 9 66.55 -44.73 47.57
CA VAL A 9 65.67 -45.32 46.51
C VAL A 9 66.04 -46.65 45.82
N VAL A 10 65.08 -47.59 45.72
CA VAL A 10 64.60 -48.29 44.48
C VAL A 10 63.58 -49.43 44.78
N ALA A 11 62.51 -49.42 43.99
CA ALA A 11 61.60 -50.47 43.47
C ALA A 11 60.92 -51.53 44.35
N LEU A 12 59.61 -51.70 44.09
CA LEU A 12 59.00 -53.02 43.97
C LEU A 12 58.06 -53.06 42.75
N ASN A 13 58.40 -53.97 41.83
CA ASN A 13 57.65 -54.39 40.67
C ASN A 13 56.44 -55.24 41.06
N THR A 14 55.25 -54.90 40.57
CA THR A 14 54.21 -55.89 40.22
C THR A 14 53.44 -55.39 38.99
N LYS A 15 53.48 -56.17 37.90
CA LYS A 15 52.65 -55.95 36.70
C LYS A 15 51.26 -56.54 36.93
N PRO A 16 50.15 -55.85 36.65
CA PRO A 16 48.84 -56.47 36.47
C PRO A 16 48.75 -57.14 35.08
N SER A 17 47.99 -58.23 34.99
CA SER A 17 47.82 -59.03 33.79
C SER A 17 46.82 -58.42 32.80
N PHE A 18 46.98 -58.76 31.52
CA PHE A 18 46.22 -58.26 30.36
C PHE A 18 44.69 -58.45 30.48
N GLY A 19 44.20 -59.34 31.36
CA GLY A 19 42.78 -59.55 31.61
C GLY A 19 42.12 -58.47 32.48
N PHE A 20 42.87 -57.74 33.30
CA PHE A 20 42.30 -56.72 34.19
C PHE A 20 42.01 -55.38 33.48
N ILE A 21 42.63 -55.15 32.32
CA ILE A 21 42.46 -53.92 31.51
C ILE A 21 41.24 -54.04 30.58
N ILE A 22 40.82 -55.26 30.20
CA ILE A 22 39.67 -55.48 29.30
C ILE A 22 38.34 -55.55 30.06
N CYS A 23 38.33 -55.88 31.35
CA CYS A 23 37.09 -55.92 32.16
C CYS A 23 36.69 -54.55 32.75
N LEU A 24 37.61 -53.58 32.81
CA LEU A 24 37.32 -52.27 33.40
C LEU A 24 36.37 -51.39 32.55
N PRO A 25 36.45 -51.38 31.20
CA PRO A 25 35.48 -50.65 30.37
C PRO A 25 34.08 -51.30 30.39
N LEU A 26 34.00 -52.63 30.57
CA LEU A 26 32.73 -53.36 30.56
C LEU A 26 31.95 -53.25 31.90
N LEU A 27 32.66 -52.99 33.00
CA LEU A 27 32.05 -52.78 34.33
C LEU A 27 31.63 -51.32 34.56
N LEU A 28 32.26 -50.36 33.88
CA LEU A 28 31.85 -48.95 33.90
C LEU A 28 30.63 -48.65 33.01
N SER A 29 30.30 -49.53 32.05
CA SER A 29 29.09 -49.41 31.23
C SER A 29 27.83 -50.02 31.85
N LEU A 30 27.95 -50.77 32.95
CA LEU A 30 26.83 -51.48 33.59
C LEU A 30 26.24 -50.77 34.83
N VAL A 31 26.81 -49.63 35.24
CA VAL A 31 26.31 -48.83 36.38
C VAL A 31 26.35 -47.34 36.02
N SER A 32 25.39 -46.90 35.22
CA SER A 32 25.00 -45.48 35.07
C SER A 32 23.47 -45.44 35.00
N PRO A 33 22.82 -44.45 35.64
CA PRO A 33 21.39 -44.49 35.91
C PRO A 33 20.55 -44.44 34.62
N ILE A 34 19.46 -45.20 34.64
CA ILE A 34 18.39 -45.17 33.64
C ILE A 34 17.83 -43.74 33.57
N VAL A 35 18.08 -43.06 32.46
CA VAL A 35 17.28 -41.93 32.00
C VAL A 35 16.50 -42.46 30.80
N VAL A 36 15.19 -42.58 30.97
CA VAL A 36 14.24 -42.67 29.86
C VAL A 36 14.08 -41.26 29.34
N THR A 37 14.47 -40.98 28.10
CA THR A 37 13.82 -40.02 27.17
C THR A 37 14.58 -39.98 25.84
N ALA A 38 13.83 -39.65 24.80
CA ALA A 38 14.15 -39.67 23.38
C ALA A 38 15.53 -39.07 23.00
N ASN A 39 16.23 -39.75 22.09
CA ASN A 39 17.21 -39.13 21.21
C ASN A 39 16.70 -39.30 19.78
N ALA A 40 15.80 -38.41 19.35
CA ALA A 40 16.05 -37.68 18.12
C ALA A 40 16.95 -36.51 18.57
N GLN A 41 18.13 -36.38 17.97
CA GLN A 41 18.94 -35.17 18.17
C GLN A 41 18.32 -34.13 17.25
N ASP A 42 17.49 -33.27 17.80
CA ASP A 42 17.20 -31.99 17.18
C ASP A 42 18.52 -31.18 17.23
N GLU A 43 18.96 -30.69 16.08
CA GLU A 43 19.94 -29.59 16.01
C GLU A 43 19.45 -28.47 16.95
N PRO A 44 20.33 -27.76 17.70
CA PRO A 44 19.88 -26.59 18.43
C PRO A 44 19.27 -25.63 17.40
N ILE A 45 17.97 -25.33 17.54
CA ILE A 45 17.31 -24.29 16.77
C ILE A 45 18.13 -23.01 16.97
N THR A 46 18.78 -22.54 15.90
CA THR A 46 19.46 -21.26 15.86
C THR A 46 18.46 -20.27 15.27
N GLY A 47 17.90 -19.40 16.11
CA GLY A 47 16.88 -18.41 15.74
C GLY A 47 15.82 -18.26 16.85
N THR A 48 15.04 -17.18 16.80
CA THR A 48 13.85 -16.95 17.64
C THR A 48 12.68 -17.82 17.17
N ALA A 49 11.74 -18.09 18.09
CA ALA A 49 10.46 -18.71 17.76
C ALA A 49 9.38 -17.62 17.62
N PRO A 50 8.30 -17.86 16.86
CA PRO A 50 7.28 -16.82 16.61
C PRO A 50 6.71 -16.28 17.92
N GLU A 51 6.42 -17.17 18.88
CA GLU A 51 5.88 -16.80 20.19
C GLU A 51 6.82 -15.95 21.08
N ASP A 52 8.08 -15.79 20.69
CA ASP A 52 9.05 -14.95 21.40
C ASP A 52 9.12 -13.52 20.84
N VAL A 53 8.57 -13.28 19.64
CA VAL A 53 8.60 -11.99 18.91
C VAL A 53 7.18 -11.45 18.78
N TRP A 54 6.32 -12.20 18.11
CA TRP A 54 4.98 -11.76 17.71
C TRP A 54 3.87 -12.16 18.68
N SER A 55 2.75 -11.47 18.56
CA SER A 55 1.51 -11.69 19.29
C SER A 55 0.80 -12.98 18.86
N ASP A 56 0.03 -13.55 19.79
CA ASP A 56 -0.80 -14.73 19.50
C ASP A 56 -1.81 -14.45 18.36
N ASP A 57 -2.32 -13.21 18.24
CA ASP A 57 -3.31 -12.89 17.21
C ASP A 57 -2.65 -12.87 15.82
N TYR A 58 -1.47 -12.26 15.70
CA TYR A 58 -0.69 -12.19 14.46
C TYR A 58 -0.28 -13.59 13.95
N ILE A 59 0.32 -14.41 14.81
CA ILE A 59 0.77 -15.78 14.47
C ILE A 59 -0.38 -16.68 13.96
N ASN A 60 -1.63 -16.35 14.31
CA ASN A 60 -2.81 -17.12 13.91
C ASN A 60 -3.65 -16.42 12.81
N ASP A 61 -3.09 -15.41 12.14
CA ASP A 61 -3.72 -14.62 11.08
C ASP A 61 -5.07 -14.01 11.52
N ILE A 62 -5.14 -13.54 12.77
CA ILE A 62 -6.36 -12.94 13.33
C ILE A 62 -6.33 -11.43 13.08
N PHE A 63 -7.09 -11.00 12.07
CA PHE A 63 -7.20 -9.58 11.75
C PHE A 63 -7.98 -8.80 12.82
N PRO A 64 -7.58 -7.54 13.12
CA PRO A 64 -8.08 -6.77 14.26
C PRO A 64 -9.53 -6.28 14.15
N TRP A 65 -10.11 -6.27 12.95
CA TRP A 65 -11.48 -5.79 12.71
C TRP A 65 -12.57 -6.81 13.04
N ALA A 66 -12.24 -8.09 13.25
CA ALA A 66 -13.21 -9.12 13.53
C ALA A 66 -12.72 -10.15 14.57
N PRO A 67 -13.62 -10.88 15.26
CA PRO A 67 -13.22 -11.99 16.10
C PRO A 67 -12.68 -13.18 15.29
N ALA A 68 -11.74 -13.94 15.86
CA ALA A 68 -11.15 -15.14 15.23
C ALA A 68 -12.14 -16.24 14.78
N GLY A 69 -13.39 -16.21 15.25
CA GLY A 69 -14.43 -17.17 14.85
C GLY A 69 -15.34 -16.68 13.72
N ASP A 70 -15.04 -15.53 13.11
CA ASP A 70 -15.75 -15.00 11.95
C ASP A 70 -14.97 -15.31 10.68
N ASP A 71 -15.11 -16.55 10.19
CA ASP A 71 -14.30 -17.08 9.09
C ASP A 71 -14.35 -16.20 7.81
N ILE A 72 -15.45 -15.48 7.57
CA ILE A 72 -15.59 -14.61 6.38
C ILE A 72 -14.77 -13.34 6.55
N LEU A 73 -14.88 -12.65 7.70
CA LEU A 73 -14.13 -11.42 7.95
C LEU A 73 -12.66 -11.68 8.29
N GLN A 74 -12.34 -12.93 8.65
CA GLN A 74 -10.99 -13.43 8.81
C GLN A 74 -10.41 -14.00 7.50
N PHE A 75 -11.12 -13.87 6.38
CA PHE A 75 -10.70 -14.37 5.06
C PHE A 75 -10.38 -15.87 5.01
N LYS A 76 -10.79 -16.67 6.00
CA LYS A 76 -10.76 -18.14 5.97
C LYS A 76 -11.96 -18.72 5.18
N GLN A 77 -12.85 -17.87 4.69
CA GLN A 77 -13.98 -18.24 3.81
C GLN A 77 -14.25 -17.15 2.77
N TYR A 78 -14.50 -17.57 1.53
CA TYR A 78 -14.87 -16.66 0.43
C TYR A 78 -16.17 -15.88 0.68
N HIS A 79 -16.11 -14.56 0.53
CA HIS A 79 -17.30 -13.72 0.40
C HIS A 79 -18.20 -14.15 -0.77
N THR A 80 -19.50 -14.24 -0.54
CA THR A 80 -20.54 -14.34 -1.59
C THR A 80 -20.98 -12.94 -2.01
N TYR A 81 -21.79 -12.83 -3.07
CA TYR A 81 -22.41 -11.55 -3.46
C TYR A 81 -23.11 -10.86 -2.27
N ASP A 82 -23.96 -11.58 -1.54
CA ASP A 82 -24.71 -11.02 -0.41
C ASP A 82 -23.82 -10.62 0.78
N THR A 83 -22.82 -11.43 1.14
CA THR A 83 -21.96 -11.14 2.30
C THR A 83 -21.02 -9.99 2.00
N MET A 84 -20.43 -9.96 0.80
CA MET A 84 -19.62 -8.86 0.28
C MET A 84 -20.42 -7.55 0.28
N LYS A 85 -21.58 -7.53 -0.39
CA LYS A 85 -22.47 -6.37 -0.44
C LYS A 85 -22.83 -5.86 0.95
N THR A 86 -23.29 -6.75 1.82
CA THR A 86 -23.66 -6.38 3.19
C THR A 86 -22.48 -5.79 3.95
N ARG A 87 -21.27 -6.33 3.76
CA ARG A 87 -20.07 -5.83 4.42
C ARG A 87 -19.65 -4.46 3.88
N MET A 88 -19.66 -4.25 2.57
CA MET A 88 -19.39 -2.95 1.95
C MET A 88 -20.37 -1.88 2.47
N MET A 89 -21.67 -2.15 2.49
CA MET A 89 -22.67 -1.23 3.07
C MET A 89 -22.39 -0.90 4.53
N ARG A 90 -21.91 -1.90 5.30
CA ARG A 90 -21.55 -1.71 6.71
C ARG A 90 -20.33 -0.81 6.86
N LEU A 91 -19.29 -1.05 6.06
CA LEU A 91 -18.06 -0.24 6.05
C LEU A 91 -18.36 1.22 5.69
N ALA A 92 -19.18 1.47 4.66
CA ALA A 92 -19.59 2.82 4.30
C ALA A 92 -20.38 3.52 5.41
N GLN A 93 -21.22 2.79 6.13
CA GLN A 93 -21.96 3.35 7.27
C GLN A 93 -21.04 3.68 8.46
N GLU A 94 -20.01 2.87 8.70
CA GLU A 94 -19.07 3.04 9.81
C GLU A 94 -18.04 4.15 9.52
N ASN A 95 -17.69 4.35 8.23
CA ASN A 95 -16.68 5.30 7.77
C ASN A 95 -17.22 6.31 6.75
N PRO A 96 -18.28 7.07 7.07
CA PRO A 96 -18.98 7.93 6.10
C PRO A 96 -18.16 9.14 5.62
N ASN A 97 -17.01 9.41 6.24
CA ASN A 97 -16.12 10.49 5.84
C ASN A 97 -15.22 10.09 4.67
N ILE A 98 -15.03 8.78 4.44
CA ILE A 98 -14.12 8.27 3.42
C ILE A 98 -14.76 7.31 2.42
N PHE A 99 -15.88 6.67 2.78
CA PHE A 99 -16.52 5.65 1.96
C PHE A 99 -17.93 6.05 1.53
N GLU A 100 -18.21 5.89 0.24
CA GLU A 100 -19.55 5.93 -0.34
C GLU A 100 -19.82 4.65 -1.13
N TYR A 101 -20.91 3.96 -0.77
CA TYR A 101 -21.28 2.68 -1.36
C TYR A 101 -22.30 2.87 -2.48
N HIS A 102 -22.09 2.17 -3.59
CA HIS A 102 -22.91 2.24 -4.79
C HIS A 102 -23.22 0.85 -5.37
N GLU A 103 -24.24 0.82 -6.23
CA GLU A 103 -24.63 -0.34 -7.02
C GLU A 103 -25.01 0.12 -8.43
N GLY A 104 -24.27 -0.35 -9.44
CA GLY A 104 -24.44 0.13 -10.80
C GLY A 104 -24.22 1.63 -10.90
N MET A 105 -24.94 2.30 -11.81
CA MET A 105 -24.91 3.75 -12.00
C MET A 105 -26.32 4.29 -12.23
N ASN A 106 -26.51 5.61 -12.06
CA ASN A 106 -27.81 6.24 -12.32
C ASN A 106 -28.19 6.25 -13.81
N GLY A 107 -27.19 6.42 -14.68
CA GLY A 107 -27.37 6.64 -16.11
C GLY A 107 -27.78 8.07 -16.44
N GLY A 108 -27.99 8.34 -17.73
CA GLY A 108 -28.27 9.66 -18.29
C GLY A 108 -27.79 9.72 -19.73
N THR A 109 -27.38 10.90 -20.19
CA THR A 109 -26.65 11.02 -21.47
C THR A 109 -25.17 10.77 -21.22
N ASN A 110 -24.57 9.76 -21.84
CA ASN A 110 -23.13 9.49 -21.72
C ASN A 110 -22.29 10.41 -22.63
N ALA A 111 -20.95 10.32 -22.55
CA ALA A 111 -20.00 11.10 -23.33
C ALA A 111 -20.20 10.94 -24.85
N ARG A 112 -20.73 9.79 -25.25
CA ARG A 112 -21.04 9.40 -26.63
C ARG A 112 -22.40 9.92 -27.12
N GLY A 113 -23.19 10.57 -26.26
CA GLY A 113 -24.50 11.16 -26.59
C GLY A 113 -25.66 10.17 -26.53
N GLU A 114 -25.46 8.98 -25.98
CA GLU A 114 -26.47 7.93 -25.84
C GLU A 114 -27.24 8.10 -24.53
N GLU A 115 -28.56 7.86 -24.57
CA GLU A 115 -29.40 7.87 -23.36
C GLU A 115 -29.43 6.48 -22.74
N VAL A 116 -28.94 6.39 -21.51
CA VAL A 116 -28.81 5.15 -20.73
C VAL A 116 -29.60 5.29 -19.41
N THR A 117 -30.13 4.19 -18.91
CA THR A 117 -30.84 4.12 -17.62
C THR A 117 -30.13 3.16 -16.68
N ALA A 118 -30.34 3.27 -15.37
CA ALA A 118 -29.78 2.35 -14.37
C ALA A 118 -29.95 0.86 -14.71
N ASP A 119 -31.10 0.46 -15.26
CA ASP A 119 -31.39 -0.91 -15.71
C ASP A 119 -30.39 -1.45 -16.76
N ALA A 120 -29.61 -0.59 -17.43
CA ALA A 120 -28.62 -0.99 -18.41
C ALA A 120 -27.37 -1.66 -17.81
N TYR A 121 -27.19 -1.53 -16.49
CA TYR A 121 -26.04 -2.06 -15.74
C TYR A 121 -26.42 -3.27 -14.86
N GLU A 122 -27.63 -3.80 -15.03
CA GLU A 122 -28.09 -5.00 -14.33
C GLU A 122 -27.73 -6.27 -15.12
N GLY A 123 -27.27 -7.31 -14.43
CA GLY A 123 -26.97 -8.61 -15.04
C GLY A 123 -28.20 -9.27 -15.71
N TRP A 124 -27.95 -10.13 -16.69
CA TRP A 124 -28.99 -10.71 -17.56
C TRP A 124 -30.03 -11.62 -16.87
N VAL A 125 -29.63 -12.37 -15.85
CA VAL A 125 -30.43 -13.43 -15.23
C VAL A 125 -30.91 -13.04 -13.84
N TYR A 126 -30.01 -12.59 -12.97
CA TYR A 126 -30.39 -12.24 -11.60
C TYR A 126 -30.72 -10.75 -11.43
N GLY A 127 -30.38 -9.91 -12.43
CA GLY A 127 -30.69 -8.48 -12.40
C GLY A 127 -29.93 -7.73 -11.31
N ASN A 128 -28.79 -8.26 -10.87
CA ASN A 128 -28.00 -7.64 -9.82
C ASN A 128 -26.97 -6.68 -10.44
N PRO A 129 -27.03 -5.37 -10.15
CA PRO A 129 -25.98 -4.45 -10.55
C PRO A 129 -24.67 -4.72 -9.79
N SER A 130 -23.54 -4.37 -10.39
CA SER A 130 -22.21 -4.51 -9.77
C SER A 130 -22.05 -3.53 -8.59
N PRO A 131 -21.75 -4.02 -7.39
CA PRO A 131 -21.52 -3.17 -6.22
C PRO A 131 -20.09 -2.63 -6.22
N TRP A 132 -19.93 -1.37 -5.82
CA TRP A 132 -18.63 -0.70 -5.80
C TRP A 132 -18.56 0.34 -4.67
N MET A 133 -17.33 0.73 -4.33
CA MET A 133 -17.04 1.70 -3.27
C MET A 133 -16.24 2.87 -3.86
N LYS A 134 -16.72 4.10 -3.67
CA LYS A 134 -15.92 5.32 -3.81
C LYS A 134 -15.18 5.55 -2.50
N ILE A 135 -13.87 5.75 -2.58
CA ILE A 135 -13.00 5.95 -1.43
C ILE A 135 -12.17 7.21 -1.63
N THR A 136 -12.44 8.23 -0.82
CA THR A 136 -11.63 9.46 -0.79
C THR A 136 -11.93 10.27 0.45
N LYS A 137 -11.01 11.11 0.89
CA LYS A 137 -11.28 12.03 2.02
C LYS A 137 -12.44 12.98 1.72
N ASP A 138 -13.32 13.17 2.71
CA ASP A 138 -14.46 14.06 2.58
C ASP A 138 -15.34 13.66 1.37
N VAL A 139 -15.56 12.34 1.20
CA VAL A 139 -16.30 11.75 0.06
C VAL A 139 -17.70 12.35 -0.13
N GLN A 140 -18.29 12.91 0.92
CA GLN A 140 -19.63 13.52 0.87
C GLN A 140 -19.65 15.01 0.44
N ASP A 141 -18.48 15.66 0.36
CA ASP A 141 -18.37 17.12 0.19
C ASP A 141 -17.90 17.58 -1.20
N GLY A 142 -17.38 16.66 -2.05
CA GLY A 142 -16.92 16.97 -3.41
C GLY A 142 -18.05 17.18 -4.42
N ASP A 143 -17.69 17.38 -5.69
CA ASP A 143 -18.68 17.57 -6.74
C ASP A 143 -19.48 16.26 -6.99
N TYR A 144 -20.74 16.42 -7.40
CA TYR A 144 -21.66 15.31 -7.64
C TYR A 144 -21.74 15.01 -9.13
N ASN A 145 -21.41 13.78 -9.52
CA ASN A 145 -21.62 13.30 -10.88
C ASN A 145 -23.02 12.69 -11.00
N PRO A 146 -23.97 13.32 -11.73
CA PRO A 146 -25.33 12.81 -11.81
C PRO A 146 -25.47 11.53 -12.62
N PHE A 147 -24.55 11.27 -13.57
CA PHE A 147 -24.59 10.09 -14.42
C PHE A 147 -24.08 8.86 -13.65
N VAL A 148 -22.89 8.97 -13.05
CA VAL A 148 -22.29 7.90 -12.23
C VAL A 148 -23.10 7.74 -10.95
N GLY A 149 -23.46 8.85 -10.32
CA GLY A 149 -24.32 8.90 -9.14
C GLY A 149 -23.55 9.00 -7.82
N ASP A 150 -22.31 9.45 -7.85
CA ASP A 150 -21.38 9.56 -6.72
C ASP A 150 -21.02 11.01 -6.36
N ASN A 151 -20.56 11.17 -5.12
CA ASN A 151 -20.03 12.42 -4.59
C ASN A 151 -18.51 12.28 -4.39
N GLY A 152 -17.88 13.38 -3.98
CA GLY A 152 -16.47 13.33 -3.63
C GLY A 152 -15.56 13.31 -4.85
N ASN A 153 -15.99 13.97 -5.92
CA ASN A 153 -15.21 14.22 -7.14
C ASN A 153 -14.45 15.55 -7.00
N TYR A 154 -13.13 15.50 -7.14
CA TYR A 154 -12.19 16.59 -6.89
C TYR A 154 -11.17 16.67 -8.04
N PRO A 155 -11.15 17.77 -8.81
CA PRO A 155 -10.22 17.93 -9.94
C PRO A 155 -8.72 17.93 -9.56
N ASP A 156 -8.39 18.07 -8.28
CA ASP A 156 -7.02 18.07 -7.76
C ASP A 156 -6.60 16.71 -7.18
N ARG A 157 -7.44 15.68 -7.27
CA ARG A 157 -7.13 14.32 -6.84
C ARG A 157 -7.13 13.40 -8.05
N HIS A 158 -6.25 12.41 -7.99
CA HIS A 158 -6.09 11.49 -9.10
C HIS A 158 -6.86 10.20 -8.86
N ASP A 159 -7.45 9.71 -9.94
CA ASP A 159 -8.42 8.64 -9.89
C ASP A 159 -7.79 7.32 -10.27
N VAL A 160 -8.23 6.28 -9.58
CA VAL A 160 -7.76 4.92 -9.79
C VAL A 160 -8.93 3.95 -9.73
N MET A 161 -8.97 3.03 -10.68
CA MET A 161 -9.99 1.97 -10.70
C MET A 161 -9.35 0.61 -10.50
N ILE A 162 -9.89 -0.14 -9.55
CA ILE A 162 -9.49 -1.50 -9.21
C ILE A 162 -10.71 -2.40 -9.32
N VAL A 163 -10.64 -3.40 -10.18
CA VAL A 163 -11.77 -4.27 -10.55
C VAL A 163 -11.43 -5.72 -10.23
N GLY A 164 -12.41 -6.47 -9.72
CA GLY A 164 -12.33 -7.91 -9.55
C GLY A 164 -13.45 -8.63 -10.32
N ASN A 165 -13.22 -9.91 -10.56
CA ASN A 165 -14.24 -10.85 -11.02
C ASN A 165 -14.82 -10.57 -12.41
N HIS A 166 -14.00 -10.26 -13.42
CA HIS A 166 -14.46 -10.36 -14.82
C HIS A 166 -14.87 -11.79 -15.17
N HIS A 167 -14.14 -12.79 -14.66
CA HIS A 167 -14.53 -14.19 -14.81
C HIS A 167 -15.09 -14.76 -13.51
N ALA A 168 -16.26 -15.39 -13.61
CA ALA A 168 -17.07 -15.81 -12.46
C ALA A 168 -16.35 -16.72 -11.45
N ARG A 169 -15.60 -17.72 -11.94
CA ARG A 169 -14.87 -18.72 -11.14
C ARG A 169 -13.67 -18.20 -10.34
N GLU A 170 -13.24 -16.97 -10.55
CA GLU A 170 -11.97 -16.46 -10.04
C GLU A 170 -12.16 -15.83 -8.66
N TRP A 171 -12.51 -16.64 -7.65
CA TRP A 171 -13.05 -16.10 -6.39
C TRP A 171 -12.05 -15.28 -5.56
N MET A 172 -10.73 -15.51 -5.73
CA MET A 172 -9.69 -14.69 -5.10
C MET A 172 -9.69 -13.24 -5.60
N SER A 173 -10.11 -13.00 -6.85
CA SER A 173 -10.25 -11.65 -7.39
C SER A 173 -11.29 -10.79 -6.67
N VAL A 174 -12.19 -11.42 -5.91
CA VAL A 174 -13.14 -10.73 -5.01
C VAL A 174 -12.53 -10.52 -3.62
N GLN A 175 -11.72 -11.48 -3.13
CA GLN A 175 -11.18 -11.42 -1.77
C GLN A 175 -10.13 -10.33 -1.60
N VAL A 176 -9.22 -10.16 -2.57
CA VAL A 176 -8.15 -9.15 -2.48
C VAL A 176 -8.73 -7.72 -2.36
N PRO A 177 -9.65 -7.28 -3.24
CA PRO A 177 -10.33 -5.99 -3.04
C PRO A 177 -11.10 -5.87 -1.72
N MET A 178 -11.73 -6.95 -1.25
CA MET A 178 -12.42 -6.92 0.04
C MET A 178 -11.46 -6.75 1.22
N LEU A 179 -10.28 -7.38 1.17
CA LEU A 179 -9.24 -7.18 2.19
C LEU A 179 -8.72 -5.73 2.14
N GLN A 180 -8.52 -5.17 0.95
CA GLN A 180 -8.13 -3.77 0.78
C GLN A 180 -9.13 -2.80 1.43
N LEU A 181 -10.45 -3.06 1.35
CA LEU A 181 -11.46 -2.25 2.05
C LEU A 181 -11.33 -2.32 3.57
N GLU A 182 -11.11 -3.51 4.12
CA GLU A 182 -10.95 -3.69 5.56
C GLU A 182 -9.71 -2.96 6.08
N VAL A 183 -8.60 -3.09 5.35
CA VAL A 183 -7.33 -2.42 5.67
C VAL A 183 -7.48 -0.90 5.61
N ILE A 184 -8.09 -0.35 4.55
CA ILE A 184 -8.35 1.10 4.47
C ILE A 184 -9.23 1.54 5.65
N ALA A 185 -10.30 0.80 5.95
CA ALA A 185 -11.23 1.14 7.03
C ALA A 185 -10.56 1.14 8.40
N PHE A 186 -9.64 0.21 8.63
CA PHE A 186 -8.93 0.03 9.88
C PHE A 186 -7.80 1.05 10.05
N SER A 187 -6.99 1.25 9.02
CA SER A 187 -5.79 2.08 9.06
C SER A 187 -6.07 3.57 8.97
N TYR A 188 -7.15 4.01 8.31
CA TYR A 188 -7.40 5.43 8.10
C TYR A 188 -7.54 6.20 9.42
N GLY A 189 -6.54 7.03 9.73
CA GLY A 189 -6.46 7.80 10.97
C GLY A 189 -6.03 7.01 12.22
N ASN A 190 -5.73 5.71 12.09
CA ASN A 190 -5.21 4.85 13.16
C ASN A 190 -3.68 4.74 13.08
N ILE A 191 -2.98 5.87 13.16
CA ILE A 191 -1.54 5.96 12.88
C ILE A 191 -0.70 5.30 13.99
N GLY A 192 0.25 4.45 13.60
CA GLY A 192 1.24 3.83 14.48
C GLY A 192 0.63 2.67 15.25
N TYR A 193 -0.05 1.78 14.53
CA TYR A 193 -0.60 0.55 15.09
C TYR A 193 0.43 -0.57 14.91
N ASP A 194 0.80 -1.18 16.03
CA ASP A 194 1.70 -2.33 16.17
C ASP A 194 0.86 -3.60 15.94
N ASN A 195 0.92 -4.15 14.72
CA ASN A 195 -0.01 -5.16 14.23
C ASN A 195 0.42 -6.59 14.52
N ASP A 196 1.73 -6.80 14.62
CA ASP A 196 2.41 -8.04 14.93
C ASP A 196 2.64 -8.16 16.45
N GLY A 197 2.81 -7.05 17.17
CA GLY A 197 2.85 -6.98 18.62
C GLY A 197 4.25 -7.01 19.24
N ASP A 198 5.30 -6.82 18.45
CA ASP A 198 6.69 -6.83 18.92
C ASP A 198 7.10 -5.52 19.67
N GLY A 199 6.27 -4.47 19.55
CA GLY A 199 6.45 -3.17 20.16
C GLY A 199 7.09 -2.11 19.26
N GLN A 200 7.26 -2.38 17.97
CA GLN A 200 7.66 -1.48 16.92
C GLN A 200 6.46 -1.10 16.05
N VAL A 201 6.66 -0.20 15.08
CA VAL A 201 5.62 0.34 14.17
C VAL A 201 6.27 0.85 12.90
N ASP A 202 5.53 0.86 11.78
CA ASP A 202 6.01 1.36 10.48
C ASP A 202 7.28 0.62 10.00
N GLU A 203 7.28 -0.71 10.09
CA GLU A 203 8.47 -1.56 9.90
C GLU A 203 8.69 -1.92 8.43
N ASP A 204 7.76 -2.68 7.85
CA ASP A 204 7.86 -3.15 6.47
C ASP A 204 6.86 -2.45 5.55
N SER A 205 7.32 -2.14 4.35
CA SER A 205 6.40 -1.81 3.26
C SER A 205 6.04 -3.09 2.49
N TRP A 206 5.05 -3.04 1.60
CA TRP A 206 4.74 -4.19 0.73
C TRP A 206 5.82 -4.54 -0.31
N GLY A 207 7.00 -3.89 -0.29
CA GLY A 207 8.11 -4.13 -1.20
C GLY A 207 9.47 -3.83 -0.55
N ASP A 208 10.54 -4.13 -1.28
CA ASP A 208 11.95 -3.87 -0.88
C ASP A 208 12.23 -2.35 -0.90
N THR A 209 12.05 -1.70 0.25
CA THR A 209 12.21 -0.25 0.37
C THR A 209 13.68 0.14 0.45
N ASP A 210 14.50 -0.68 1.11
CA ASP A 210 15.92 -0.37 1.31
C ASP A 210 16.81 -0.72 0.09
N GLY A 211 16.26 -1.49 -0.85
CA GLY A 211 16.86 -1.86 -2.13
C GLY A 211 17.93 -2.94 -2.02
N ASP A 212 17.95 -3.72 -0.95
CA ASP A 212 18.96 -4.78 -0.73
C ASP A 212 18.62 -6.11 -1.42
N GLY A 213 17.41 -6.22 -1.97
CA GLY A 213 16.88 -7.40 -2.65
C GLY A 213 16.15 -8.37 -1.74
N VAL A 214 15.86 -7.98 -0.50
CA VAL A 214 15.03 -8.67 0.48
C VAL A 214 13.80 -7.82 0.81
N LEU A 215 12.67 -8.45 1.08
CA LEU A 215 11.41 -7.74 1.36
C LEU A 215 11.23 -7.42 2.84
N ASP A 216 11.74 -8.27 3.70
CA ASP A 216 11.86 -8.07 5.16
C ASP A 216 12.89 -6.97 5.41
N ASP A 217 12.41 -5.72 5.55
CA ASP A 217 13.23 -4.50 5.64
C ASP A 217 13.79 -4.33 7.08
N ASP A 218 13.09 -4.84 8.10
CA ASP A 218 13.46 -4.72 9.51
C ASP A 218 14.30 -5.92 10.03
N GLY A 219 14.21 -7.06 9.34
CA GLY A 219 14.99 -8.27 9.51
C GLY A 219 14.44 -9.26 10.53
N ASP A 220 13.18 -9.12 10.94
CA ASP A 220 12.59 -9.93 12.00
C ASP A 220 12.30 -11.38 11.55
N CYS A 221 11.79 -11.58 10.32
CA CYS A 221 11.61 -12.89 9.71
C CYS A 221 12.98 -13.55 9.46
N ILE A 222 13.95 -12.83 8.92
CA ILE A 222 15.31 -13.35 8.73
C ILE A 222 15.95 -13.71 10.07
N GLY A 223 15.61 -12.99 11.14
CA GLY A 223 16.02 -13.25 12.52
C GLY A 223 15.49 -14.57 13.09
N MET A 224 14.36 -15.05 12.56
CA MET A 224 13.69 -16.28 12.97
C MET A 224 14.49 -17.53 12.65
N ALA A 225 14.17 -18.62 13.33
CA ALA A 225 14.72 -19.91 12.97
C ALA A 225 14.19 -20.35 11.60
N VAL A 226 15.08 -20.88 10.75
CA VAL A 226 14.81 -21.28 9.35
C VAL A 226 13.52 -22.10 9.14
N GLN A 227 13.09 -22.90 10.11
CA GLN A 227 11.86 -23.68 10.00
C GLN A 227 10.55 -22.88 10.19
N TYR A 228 10.65 -21.61 10.59
CA TYR A 228 9.53 -20.69 10.80
C TYR A 228 9.48 -19.57 9.75
N GLN A 229 10.50 -19.47 8.89
CA GLN A 229 10.61 -18.41 7.88
C GLN A 229 9.72 -18.63 6.65
N ASP A 230 9.21 -19.85 6.45
CA ASP A 230 8.29 -20.21 5.35
C ASP A 230 6.95 -20.53 6.01
N SER A 231 6.28 -19.48 6.47
CA SER A 231 5.06 -19.54 7.27
C SER A 231 3.85 -19.91 6.42
N ASN A 232 3.83 -19.49 5.15
CA ASN A 232 2.78 -19.81 4.19
C ASN A 232 3.03 -21.13 3.43
N GLY A 233 4.24 -21.70 3.52
CA GLY A 233 4.58 -23.01 2.98
C GLY A 233 4.80 -23.04 1.46
N ASP A 234 5.05 -21.89 0.83
CA ASP A 234 5.28 -21.78 -0.60
C ASP A 234 6.72 -22.19 -1.02
N GLY A 235 7.60 -22.40 -0.03
CA GLY A 235 8.98 -22.85 -0.21
C GLY A 235 9.99 -21.74 -0.43
N VAL A 236 9.57 -20.47 -0.31
CA VAL A 236 10.43 -19.29 -0.17
C VAL A 236 10.48 -18.95 1.32
N ASN A 237 11.69 -18.69 1.83
CA ASN A 237 11.84 -18.23 3.21
C ASN A 237 11.79 -16.70 3.21
N CYS A 238 10.97 -16.12 4.08
CA CYS A 238 10.75 -14.67 4.21
C CYS A 238 10.41 -14.06 2.84
N GLY A 239 9.45 -14.69 2.15
CA GLY A 239 8.87 -14.18 0.92
C GLY A 239 7.58 -13.40 1.18
N PRO A 240 6.95 -12.83 0.13
CA PRO A 240 5.68 -12.14 0.24
C PRO A 240 4.59 -12.99 0.89
N GLY A 241 3.85 -12.41 1.84
CA GLY A 241 2.83 -13.08 2.62
C GLY A 241 3.38 -14.12 3.61
N ASP A 242 4.68 -14.12 3.89
CA ASP A 242 5.20 -14.73 5.11
C ASP A 242 5.12 -13.76 6.28
N HIS A 243 4.97 -14.30 7.50
CA HIS A 243 5.04 -13.51 8.72
C HIS A 243 6.41 -12.79 8.82
N GLY A 244 6.42 -11.50 9.14
CA GLY A 244 7.62 -10.66 9.23
C GLY A 244 8.16 -10.14 7.89
N VAL A 245 7.31 -9.94 6.88
CA VAL A 245 7.77 -9.50 5.54
C VAL A 245 6.90 -8.41 4.93
N ASP A 246 5.59 -8.51 5.09
CA ASP A 246 4.62 -7.52 4.62
C ASP A 246 3.68 -7.06 5.75
N GLU A 247 4.26 -6.97 6.94
CA GLU A 247 3.61 -6.50 8.17
C GLU A 247 3.91 -5.03 8.47
N ASP A 248 3.27 -4.50 9.52
CA ASP A 248 3.46 -3.12 10.00
C ASP A 248 3.63 -2.00 8.96
N TYR A 249 2.89 -2.10 7.86
CA TYR A 249 2.83 -1.07 6.83
C TYR A 249 2.32 0.26 7.39
N SER A 250 2.83 1.36 6.82
CA SER A 250 2.51 2.67 7.37
C SER A 250 1.04 3.06 7.19
N GLU A 251 0.27 3.15 8.29
CA GLU A 251 -1.10 3.67 8.22
C GLU A 251 -1.14 5.15 7.82
N GLN A 252 -0.04 5.88 8.06
CA GLN A 252 0.11 7.24 7.58
C GLN A 252 0.15 7.27 6.06
N PHE A 253 0.85 6.32 5.42
CA PHE A 253 0.85 6.17 3.96
C PHE A 253 -0.56 5.93 3.42
N ILE A 254 -1.32 4.97 3.99
CA ILE A 254 -2.71 4.72 3.57
C ILE A 254 -3.57 5.97 3.77
N THR A 255 -3.43 6.64 4.92
CA THR A 255 -4.19 7.85 5.25
C THR A 255 -3.92 8.96 4.23
N ASP A 256 -2.66 9.17 3.87
CA ASP A 256 -2.26 10.17 2.88
C ASP A 256 -2.75 9.78 1.48
N LEU A 257 -2.69 8.51 1.12
CA LEU A 257 -3.19 8.00 -0.15
C LEU A 257 -4.69 8.27 -0.30
N VAL A 258 -5.52 7.93 0.69
CA VAL A 258 -6.97 8.23 0.71
C VAL A 258 -7.25 9.74 0.67
N ASN A 259 -6.35 10.56 1.23
CA ASN A 259 -6.49 12.01 1.20
C ASN A 259 -6.17 12.64 -0.16
N MET A 260 -5.38 11.97 -1.00
CA MET A 260 -4.84 12.49 -2.26
C MET A 260 -5.36 11.75 -3.50
N ARG A 261 -6.22 10.75 -3.33
CA ARG A 261 -6.74 9.89 -4.41
C ARG A 261 -8.24 9.75 -4.33
N GLU A 262 -8.80 9.35 -5.45
CA GLU A 262 -10.17 8.85 -5.56
C GLU A 262 -10.11 7.41 -6.04
N ILE A 263 -10.34 6.47 -5.12
CA ILE A 263 -10.22 5.05 -5.39
C ILE A 263 -11.62 4.50 -5.68
N TYR A 264 -11.80 3.97 -6.87
CA TYR A 264 -13.00 3.26 -7.31
C TYR A 264 -12.71 1.77 -7.24
N LEU A 265 -13.32 1.12 -6.26
CA LEU A 265 -13.08 -0.30 -6.01
C LEU A 265 -14.34 -1.11 -6.31
N ILE A 266 -14.24 -2.03 -7.27
CA ILE A 266 -15.34 -2.88 -7.75
C ILE A 266 -14.95 -4.35 -7.50
N PRO A 267 -15.22 -4.91 -6.30
CA PRO A 267 -14.79 -6.27 -5.98
C PRO A 267 -15.41 -7.37 -6.86
N MET A 268 -16.63 -7.15 -7.36
CA MET A 268 -17.36 -8.14 -8.15
C MET A 268 -18.06 -7.51 -9.35
N LEU A 269 -17.40 -7.54 -10.51
CA LEU A 269 -17.98 -7.09 -11.76
C LEU A 269 -19.06 -8.05 -12.28
N ASN A 270 -18.74 -9.34 -12.43
CA ASN A 270 -19.64 -10.38 -12.96
C ASN A 270 -20.51 -11.02 -11.85
N THR A 271 -21.43 -10.24 -11.30
CA THR A 271 -22.33 -10.66 -10.21
C THR A 271 -23.12 -11.92 -10.58
N ASP A 272 -23.72 -11.92 -11.76
CA ASP A 272 -24.55 -13.01 -12.25
C ASP A 272 -23.76 -14.30 -12.42
N GLY A 273 -22.62 -14.23 -13.11
CA GLY A 273 -21.76 -15.38 -13.31
C GLY A 273 -21.23 -15.94 -11.99
N ASN A 274 -20.83 -15.09 -11.03
CA ASN A 274 -20.33 -15.54 -9.72
C ASN A 274 -21.39 -16.29 -8.93
N ILE A 275 -22.61 -15.76 -8.86
CA ILE A 275 -23.76 -16.42 -8.21
C ILE A 275 -24.02 -17.77 -8.88
N TYR A 276 -24.05 -17.81 -10.22
CA TYR A 276 -24.29 -19.04 -10.96
C TYR A 276 -23.19 -20.09 -10.76
N ASP A 277 -21.91 -19.69 -10.77
CA ASP A 277 -20.79 -20.60 -10.50
C ASP A 277 -20.96 -21.31 -9.15
N ARG A 278 -21.28 -20.53 -8.13
CA ARG A 278 -21.36 -20.99 -6.73
C ARG A 278 -22.60 -21.82 -6.44
N GLU A 279 -23.75 -21.38 -6.94
CA GLU A 279 -25.05 -21.91 -6.50
C GLU A 279 -25.63 -22.96 -7.45
N VAL A 280 -25.23 -22.93 -8.73
CA VAL A 280 -25.84 -23.77 -9.77
C VAL A 280 -24.80 -24.63 -10.48
N TYR A 281 -23.79 -24.02 -11.08
CA TYR A 281 -22.81 -24.72 -11.91
C TYR A 281 -21.97 -25.70 -11.10
N MET A 282 -21.29 -25.23 -10.04
CA MET A 282 -20.44 -26.09 -9.21
C MET A 282 -21.23 -27.23 -8.57
N PRO A 283 -22.39 -27.00 -7.91
CA PRO A 283 -23.21 -28.09 -7.36
C PRO A 283 -23.72 -29.07 -8.42
N GLY A 284 -23.94 -28.60 -9.65
CA GLY A 284 -24.33 -29.43 -10.80
C GLY A 284 -23.20 -30.32 -11.32
N GLN A 285 -21.99 -29.77 -11.48
CA GLN A 285 -20.83 -30.50 -11.98
C GLN A 285 -20.22 -31.45 -10.93
N CYS A 286 -20.23 -31.04 -9.66
CA CYS A 286 -19.64 -31.80 -8.55
C CYS A 286 -20.58 -31.92 -7.33
N PRO A 287 -21.64 -32.74 -7.42
CA PRO A 287 -22.61 -32.87 -6.34
C PRO A 287 -21.99 -33.40 -5.04
N GLY A 288 -22.08 -32.59 -3.98
CA GLY A 288 -21.63 -32.96 -2.63
C GLY A 288 -20.12 -32.92 -2.42
N GLN A 289 -19.40 -32.19 -3.27
CA GLN A 289 -18.00 -31.82 -3.06
C GLN A 289 -17.91 -30.31 -2.83
N GLU A 290 -16.78 -29.87 -2.30
CA GLU A 290 -16.44 -28.45 -2.22
C GLU A 290 -15.74 -27.99 -3.52
N ALA A 291 -15.79 -26.69 -3.82
CA ALA A 291 -15.32 -26.16 -5.11
C ALA A 291 -13.82 -26.41 -5.35
N TRP A 292 -13.01 -26.23 -4.31
CA TRP A 292 -11.56 -26.47 -4.31
C TRP A 292 -11.17 -27.97 -4.41
N GLU A 293 -12.12 -28.89 -4.27
CA GLU A 293 -11.89 -30.33 -4.47
C GLU A 293 -12.34 -30.81 -5.87
N CYS A 294 -12.97 -29.94 -6.67
CA CYS A 294 -13.63 -30.29 -7.91
C CYS A 294 -12.89 -29.73 -9.14
N SER A 295 -12.23 -30.59 -9.91
CA SER A 295 -11.54 -30.19 -11.15
C SER A 295 -12.47 -29.81 -12.31
N ALA A 296 -13.79 -29.99 -12.16
CA ALA A 296 -14.80 -29.66 -13.17
C ALA A 296 -15.64 -28.43 -12.78
N ALA A 297 -15.33 -27.80 -11.64
CA ALA A 297 -15.97 -26.56 -11.21
C ALA A 297 -15.41 -25.37 -11.99
N GLY A 298 -16.18 -24.29 -12.04
CA GLY A 298 -15.72 -23.01 -12.57
C GLY A 298 -16.40 -22.58 -13.86
N TRP A 299 -17.57 -21.98 -13.73
CA TRP A 299 -18.19 -21.16 -14.76
C TRP A 299 -17.36 -19.89 -14.98
N ARG A 300 -17.19 -19.47 -16.23
CA ARG A 300 -16.29 -18.34 -16.58
C ARG A 300 -17.03 -17.06 -16.95
N LYS A 301 -18.01 -17.14 -17.83
CA LYS A 301 -18.61 -16.02 -18.57
C LYS A 301 -19.69 -15.29 -17.74
N ASN A 302 -20.28 -14.24 -18.28
CA ASN A 302 -21.58 -13.76 -17.77
C ASN A 302 -22.71 -14.74 -18.18
N LEU A 303 -23.97 -14.35 -18.03
CA LEU A 303 -25.14 -15.22 -18.31
C LEU A 303 -26.03 -14.73 -19.46
N ARG A 304 -25.46 -14.05 -20.45
CA ARG A 304 -26.20 -13.65 -21.65
C ARG A 304 -26.79 -14.87 -22.39
N ASP A 305 -28.09 -14.86 -22.66
CA ASP A 305 -28.72 -15.85 -23.54
C ASP A 305 -28.28 -15.65 -25.00
N ASN A 306 -27.61 -16.68 -25.54
CA ASN A 306 -27.09 -16.69 -26.92
C ASN A 306 -27.86 -17.68 -27.82
N THR A 307 -28.92 -18.30 -27.33
CA THR A 307 -29.69 -19.32 -28.05
C THR A 307 -30.45 -18.72 -29.24
N VAL A 308 -30.68 -19.50 -30.30
CA VAL A 308 -31.47 -19.07 -31.49
C VAL A 308 -32.84 -18.49 -31.09
N THR A 309 -33.43 -19.03 -30.02
CA THR A 309 -34.73 -18.61 -29.51
C THR A 309 -34.65 -17.29 -28.75
N GLY A 310 -33.55 -17.02 -28.04
CA GLY A 310 -33.27 -15.73 -27.39
C GLY A 310 -32.95 -14.57 -28.34
N VAL A 311 -32.32 -14.84 -29.50
CA VAL A 311 -31.90 -13.78 -30.46
C VAL A 311 -32.85 -13.56 -31.66
N THR A 312 -33.94 -14.31 -31.77
CA THR A 312 -34.90 -14.17 -32.88
C THR A 312 -36.27 -13.66 -32.45
N PRO A 313 -37.13 -13.15 -33.36
CA PRO A 313 -38.51 -12.75 -33.02
C PRO A 313 -39.44 -13.91 -32.62
N ILE A 314 -38.92 -15.13 -32.48
CA ILE A 314 -39.66 -16.31 -32.03
C ILE A 314 -39.67 -16.25 -30.50
N PRO A 315 -40.83 -16.45 -29.83
CA PRO A 315 -40.84 -16.50 -28.38
C PRO A 315 -39.84 -17.54 -27.90
N ASP A 316 -38.99 -17.12 -26.97
CA ASP A 316 -38.12 -18.06 -26.31
C ASP A 316 -38.95 -19.06 -25.50
N LEU A 317 -38.64 -20.34 -25.68
CA LEU A 317 -39.32 -21.45 -25.03
C LEU A 317 -38.41 -22.15 -24.01
N ASP A 318 -37.15 -21.73 -23.92
CA ASP A 318 -36.11 -22.33 -23.09
C ASP A 318 -35.34 -21.24 -22.34
N GLU A 319 -35.92 -20.75 -21.25
CA GLU A 319 -35.36 -19.67 -20.42
C GLU A 319 -34.28 -20.18 -19.42
N GLU A 320 -33.86 -21.45 -19.52
CA GLU A 320 -32.80 -22.02 -18.67
C GLU A 320 -31.42 -21.75 -19.29
N VAL A 321 -30.41 -21.49 -18.45
CA VAL A 321 -29.03 -21.26 -18.90
C VAL A 321 -28.48 -22.50 -19.63
N ASP A 322 -28.13 -22.35 -20.91
CA ASP A 322 -27.41 -23.35 -21.71
C ASP A 322 -25.90 -23.19 -21.51
N GLU A 323 -25.33 -24.00 -20.61
CA GLU A 323 -23.89 -24.03 -20.31
C GLU A 323 -23.00 -24.19 -21.58
N GLY A 324 -23.54 -24.75 -22.66
CA GLY A 324 -22.81 -24.95 -23.90
C GLY A 324 -22.75 -23.73 -24.82
N CYS A 325 -23.61 -22.72 -24.61
CA CYS A 325 -23.76 -21.58 -25.53
C CYS A 325 -23.85 -20.21 -24.83
N ASP A 326 -24.49 -20.13 -23.67
CA ASP A 326 -24.77 -18.86 -23.00
C ASP A 326 -23.52 -18.25 -22.38
N GLY A 327 -23.58 -16.93 -22.21
CA GLY A 327 -22.52 -16.10 -21.66
C GLY A 327 -21.54 -15.57 -22.69
N VAL A 328 -21.03 -14.38 -22.38
CA VAL A 328 -19.94 -13.68 -23.05
C VAL A 328 -18.75 -13.61 -22.08
N ASP A 329 -17.54 -13.81 -22.60
CA ASP A 329 -16.31 -13.57 -21.85
C ASP A 329 -16.11 -12.05 -21.76
N LEU A 330 -16.33 -11.50 -20.56
CA LEU A 330 -16.22 -10.06 -20.32
C LEU A 330 -14.83 -9.53 -20.65
N ASN A 331 -13.77 -10.31 -20.43
CA ASN A 331 -12.40 -9.91 -20.76
C ASN A 331 -12.02 -10.18 -22.23
N ARG A 332 -13.00 -10.37 -23.10
CA ARG A 332 -12.89 -10.33 -24.58
C ARG A 332 -13.87 -9.34 -25.19
N ASN A 333 -14.60 -8.60 -24.37
CA ASN A 333 -15.72 -7.78 -24.78
C ASN A 333 -15.41 -6.28 -24.70
N TYR A 334 -14.15 -5.84 -24.60
CA TYR A 334 -13.80 -4.42 -24.73
C TYR A 334 -13.49 -4.04 -26.19
N GLN A 335 -13.67 -2.77 -26.56
CA GLN A 335 -13.68 -2.34 -27.96
C GLN A 335 -12.31 -2.30 -28.64
N PHE A 336 -11.23 -2.11 -27.87
CA PHE A 336 -9.90 -1.91 -28.45
C PHE A 336 -9.40 -3.21 -29.09
N GLU A 337 -9.12 -3.14 -30.40
CA GLU A 337 -8.69 -4.29 -31.22
C GLU A 337 -9.64 -5.51 -31.08
N TRP A 338 -10.94 -5.25 -30.87
CA TRP A 338 -11.95 -6.27 -30.64
C TRP A 338 -12.13 -7.20 -31.85
N GLY A 339 -12.15 -8.52 -31.63
CA GLY A 339 -12.54 -9.48 -32.66
C GLY A 339 -11.59 -10.66 -32.87
N ALA A 340 -11.92 -11.52 -33.85
CA ALA A 340 -11.11 -12.67 -34.24
C ALA A 340 -9.96 -12.24 -35.16
N PRO A 341 -8.74 -12.83 -35.09
CA PRO A 341 -8.51 -14.25 -34.80
C PRO A 341 -7.62 -14.58 -33.58
N LEU A 342 -7.29 -13.61 -32.73
CA LEU A 342 -6.30 -13.79 -31.64
C LEU A 342 -6.99 -13.85 -30.28
N GLY A 343 -7.08 -15.05 -29.67
CA GLY A 343 -7.53 -15.21 -28.28
C GLY A 343 -9.03 -15.04 -28.00
N ALA A 344 -9.79 -14.55 -28.96
CA ALA A 344 -11.25 -14.43 -28.94
C ALA A 344 -11.90 -15.32 -30.02
N THR A 345 -13.15 -15.70 -29.80
CA THR A 345 -13.95 -16.41 -30.79
C THR A 345 -15.07 -15.53 -31.30
N GLY A 346 -14.94 -15.04 -32.54
CA GLY A 346 -15.94 -14.19 -33.18
C GLY A 346 -17.22 -14.93 -33.56
N PRO A 347 -18.39 -14.26 -33.57
CA PRO A 347 -19.63 -14.85 -34.08
C PRO A 347 -19.55 -14.99 -35.61
N LEU A 348 -19.54 -16.22 -36.14
CA LEU A 348 -19.72 -16.42 -37.58
C LEU A 348 -21.18 -16.14 -38.00
N ILE A 349 -22.15 -16.32 -37.10
CA ILE A 349 -23.59 -16.00 -37.23
C ILE A 349 -24.19 -15.79 -35.82
N PRO A 350 -24.89 -14.66 -35.51
CA PRO A 350 -25.62 -14.48 -34.25
C PRO A 350 -26.64 -15.61 -33.99
N GLY A 351 -26.69 -16.11 -32.77
CA GLY A 351 -27.59 -17.21 -32.38
C GLY A 351 -27.15 -18.59 -32.86
N ALA A 352 -25.91 -18.77 -33.28
CA ALA A 352 -25.49 -20.01 -33.87
C ALA A 352 -24.22 -20.54 -33.17
N CYS A 353 -24.45 -21.38 -32.16
CA CYS A 353 -23.43 -22.10 -31.40
C CYS A 353 -22.69 -23.14 -32.29
N TYR A 354 -21.99 -22.66 -33.33
CA TYR A 354 -21.29 -23.50 -34.32
C TYR A 354 -19.83 -23.76 -33.93
N ALA A 355 -19.30 -23.06 -32.92
CA ALA A 355 -17.94 -23.20 -32.41
C ALA A 355 -17.84 -24.20 -31.24
N GLY A 356 -18.53 -25.35 -31.35
CA GLY A 356 -18.48 -26.41 -30.33
C GLY A 356 -19.25 -26.09 -29.05
N GLN A 357 -19.62 -27.13 -28.30
CA GLN A 357 -20.06 -26.97 -26.92
C GLN A 357 -18.85 -26.46 -26.10
N ASN A 358 -19.08 -25.48 -25.22
CA ASN A 358 -18.10 -24.90 -24.28
C ASN A 358 -17.13 -23.89 -24.92
N ASN A 359 -17.67 -22.82 -25.49
CA ASN A 359 -16.86 -21.69 -25.91
C ASN A 359 -16.69 -20.67 -24.77
N ASP A 360 -15.59 -20.82 -24.02
CA ASP A 360 -15.25 -20.03 -22.83
C ASP A 360 -14.74 -18.61 -23.16
N VAL A 361 -14.42 -18.31 -24.42
CA VAL A 361 -13.79 -17.05 -24.86
C VAL A 361 -14.62 -16.35 -25.93
N TYR A 362 -15.94 -16.45 -25.83
CA TYR A 362 -16.87 -15.78 -26.74
C TYR A 362 -16.84 -14.27 -26.49
N ASN A 363 -16.53 -13.46 -27.51
CA ASN A 363 -16.29 -12.01 -27.38
C ASN A 363 -17.55 -11.15 -27.48
N GLY A 364 -18.72 -11.76 -27.65
CA GLY A 364 -20.00 -11.08 -27.77
C GLY A 364 -20.49 -10.89 -29.21
N PRO A 365 -21.68 -10.30 -29.38
CA PRO A 365 -22.23 -9.99 -30.69
C PRO A 365 -21.46 -8.86 -31.40
N VAL A 366 -21.53 -8.85 -32.73
CA VAL A 366 -21.12 -7.68 -33.52
C VAL A 366 -22.13 -6.56 -33.35
N ASP A 367 -21.65 -5.32 -33.36
CA ASP A 367 -22.51 -4.15 -33.50
C ASP A 367 -22.95 -4.03 -34.97
N THR A 368 -24.22 -3.66 -35.17
CA THR A 368 -24.83 -3.45 -36.49
C THR A 368 -25.62 -2.15 -36.56
N VAL A 369 -25.52 -1.34 -35.51
CA VAL A 369 -26.02 0.02 -35.49
C VAL A 369 -25.00 0.90 -36.22
N ASP A 370 -25.53 1.83 -37.01
CA ASP A 370 -24.80 2.91 -37.67
C ASP A 370 -24.85 4.08 -36.68
N GLN A 371 -23.77 4.26 -35.90
CA GLN A 371 -23.77 5.17 -34.74
C GLN A 371 -23.72 6.63 -35.18
N ASP A 372 -23.06 6.92 -36.31
CA ASP A 372 -22.90 8.29 -36.81
C ASP A 372 -23.92 8.69 -37.91
N GLY A 373 -24.67 7.74 -38.44
CA GLY A 373 -25.76 7.92 -39.39
C GLY A 373 -25.32 8.04 -40.86
N ASP A 374 -24.10 7.65 -41.20
CA ASP A 374 -23.54 7.76 -42.54
C ASP A 374 -23.98 6.60 -43.48
N ASN A 375 -24.64 5.56 -42.94
CA ASN A 375 -25.09 4.31 -43.57
C ASN A 375 -24.00 3.32 -43.93
N ARG A 376 -22.84 3.45 -43.29
CA ARG A 376 -21.82 2.43 -43.26
C ARG A 376 -21.79 1.82 -41.87
N LEU A 377 -21.01 0.78 -41.72
CA LEU A 377 -20.94 -0.06 -40.52
C LEU A 377 -19.54 -0.66 -40.53
N ASN A 378 -18.90 -0.74 -39.36
CA ASN A 378 -17.58 -1.38 -39.22
C ASN A 378 -16.55 -0.70 -40.14
N GLU A 379 -16.22 0.54 -39.81
CA GLU A 379 -15.27 1.33 -40.57
C GLU A 379 -13.88 1.22 -39.93
N ASP A 380 -13.76 1.64 -38.67
CA ASP A 380 -12.49 1.69 -37.92
C ASP A 380 -12.59 1.09 -36.51
N HIS A 381 -11.44 0.76 -35.92
CA HIS A 381 -11.34 0.45 -34.49
C HIS A 381 -11.22 1.73 -33.66
N VAL A 382 -11.38 1.64 -32.34
CA VAL A 382 -11.21 2.76 -31.39
C VAL A 382 -9.73 3.08 -31.09
N ASP A 383 -8.84 2.82 -32.04
CA ASP A 383 -7.39 2.92 -31.88
C ASP A 383 -6.79 4.18 -32.51
N GLY A 384 -7.65 5.09 -32.98
CA GLY A 384 -7.28 6.33 -33.66
C GLY A 384 -6.68 6.13 -35.04
N LYS A 385 -6.85 4.95 -35.66
CA LYS A 385 -6.38 4.67 -37.03
C LYS A 385 -7.54 4.66 -38.03
N ASP A 386 -7.24 5.24 -39.18
CA ASP A 386 -8.08 5.22 -40.39
C ASP A 386 -7.76 3.91 -41.16
N ASP A 387 -8.46 2.83 -40.79
CA ASP A 387 -8.23 1.48 -41.29
C ASP A 387 -8.76 1.32 -42.73
N ASP A 388 -9.78 2.09 -43.10
CA ASP A 388 -10.42 2.04 -44.41
C ASP A 388 -9.86 3.08 -45.42
N GLY A 389 -9.13 4.08 -44.93
CA GLY A 389 -8.37 5.08 -45.68
C GLY A 389 -9.21 6.24 -46.20
N ASP A 390 -10.37 6.53 -45.60
CA ASP A 390 -11.28 7.58 -46.05
C ASP A 390 -11.04 8.97 -45.41
N GLY A 391 -10.14 9.01 -44.42
CA GLY A 391 -9.64 10.22 -43.77
C GLY A 391 -10.41 10.64 -42.52
N LEU A 392 -11.33 9.80 -42.07
CA LEU A 392 -12.00 9.85 -40.77
C LEU A 392 -11.40 8.73 -39.90
N THR A 393 -11.62 8.78 -38.58
CA THR A 393 -11.07 7.79 -37.63
C THR A 393 -12.14 7.43 -36.60
N ASP A 394 -12.07 6.20 -36.10
CA ASP A 394 -12.93 5.68 -35.02
C ASP A 394 -14.43 5.67 -35.38
N GLU A 395 -14.76 5.44 -36.65
CA GLU A 395 -16.13 5.37 -37.16
C GLU A 395 -16.71 3.94 -37.01
N ASP A 396 -17.86 3.84 -36.33
CA ASP A 396 -18.68 2.63 -36.14
C ASP A 396 -17.90 1.32 -35.88
N TRP A 397 -17.51 1.05 -34.63
CA TRP A 397 -16.73 -0.15 -34.27
C TRP A 397 -17.51 -1.47 -34.47
N LEU A 398 -16.78 -2.56 -34.80
CA LEU A 398 -17.38 -3.88 -35.09
C LEU A 398 -18.10 -4.54 -33.90
N GLY A 399 -17.71 -4.21 -32.67
CA GLY A 399 -18.23 -4.80 -31.44
C GLY A 399 -17.41 -4.39 -30.22
N GLY A 400 -17.71 -5.01 -29.08
CA GLY A 400 -17.20 -4.58 -27.77
C GLY A 400 -18.22 -3.75 -27.00
N ASN A 401 -18.07 -3.74 -25.68
CA ASN A 401 -18.95 -3.17 -24.66
C ASN A 401 -20.43 -3.51 -24.91
N SER A 402 -20.72 -4.79 -25.21
CA SER A 402 -22.08 -5.27 -25.48
C SER A 402 -22.82 -5.73 -24.23
N GLU A 403 -22.08 -6.01 -23.17
CA GLU A 403 -22.60 -6.58 -21.92
C GLU A 403 -22.86 -5.49 -20.87
N PRO A 404 -23.89 -5.62 -20.01
CA PRO A 404 -24.15 -4.67 -18.92
C PRO A 404 -22.91 -4.38 -18.07
N GLU A 405 -22.11 -5.42 -17.81
CA GLU A 405 -20.89 -5.33 -17.00
C GLU A 405 -19.77 -4.55 -17.69
N THR A 406 -19.51 -4.78 -18.99
CA THR A 406 -18.48 -4.02 -19.73
C THR A 406 -18.94 -2.60 -20.05
N LYS A 407 -20.25 -2.38 -20.27
CA LYS A 407 -20.83 -1.03 -20.38
C LYS A 407 -20.71 -0.23 -19.09
N PHE A 408 -20.87 -0.89 -17.93
CA PHE A 408 -20.65 -0.26 -16.64
C PHE A 408 -19.21 0.27 -16.53
N ILE A 409 -18.20 -0.53 -16.89
CA ILE A 409 -16.80 -0.08 -16.91
C ILE A 409 -16.60 1.04 -17.93
N GLN A 410 -17.14 0.88 -19.15
CA GLN A 410 -17.01 1.88 -20.20
C GLN A 410 -17.53 3.25 -19.76
N ASP A 411 -18.79 3.29 -19.32
CA ASP A 411 -19.42 4.53 -18.93
C ASP A 411 -18.81 5.10 -17.64
N MET A 412 -18.35 4.27 -16.70
CA MET A 412 -17.62 4.75 -15.53
C MET A 412 -16.31 5.44 -15.91
N THR A 413 -15.53 4.85 -16.82
CA THR A 413 -14.27 5.42 -17.30
C THR A 413 -14.49 6.70 -18.10
N GLU A 414 -15.45 6.71 -19.03
CA GLU A 414 -15.68 7.86 -19.92
C GLU A 414 -16.43 9.02 -19.26
N MET A 415 -17.22 8.74 -18.21
CA MET A 415 -17.98 9.78 -17.48
C MET A 415 -17.23 10.30 -16.24
N ASN A 416 -16.07 9.73 -15.93
CA ASN A 416 -15.15 10.24 -14.92
C ASN A 416 -14.22 11.27 -15.58
N ASP A 417 -14.63 12.54 -15.51
CA ASP A 417 -14.01 13.71 -16.12
C ASP A 417 -14.21 14.89 -15.17
N ASP A 418 -13.47 14.88 -14.06
CA ASP A 418 -13.63 15.83 -12.96
C ASP A 418 -13.18 17.25 -13.34
N ASP A 419 -12.16 17.38 -14.19
CA ASP A 419 -11.65 18.68 -14.65
C ASP A 419 -12.39 19.22 -15.90
N GLY A 420 -13.17 18.38 -16.58
CA GLY A 420 -14.00 18.72 -17.72
C GLY A 420 -13.22 18.87 -19.03
N ASP A 421 -12.04 18.26 -19.15
CA ASP A 421 -11.20 18.28 -20.34
C ASP A 421 -11.63 17.25 -21.41
N GLY A 422 -12.54 16.35 -21.05
CA GLY A 422 -13.10 15.31 -21.93
C GLY A 422 -12.28 14.03 -22.01
N ALA A 423 -11.30 13.84 -21.13
CA ALA A 423 -10.55 12.60 -20.98
C ALA A 423 -10.88 11.91 -19.64
N SER A 424 -10.61 10.61 -19.58
CA SER A 424 -10.73 9.83 -18.34
C SER A 424 -9.69 10.26 -17.31
N GLU A 425 -10.09 10.40 -16.06
CA GLU A 425 -9.17 10.67 -14.96
C GLU A 425 -8.47 9.43 -14.40
N PHE A 426 -8.91 8.23 -14.76
CA PHE A 426 -8.24 7.00 -14.40
C PHE A 426 -6.88 6.88 -15.11
N LYS A 427 -5.80 7.39 -14.51
CA LYS A 427 -4.44 7.30 -15.08
C LYS A 427 -3.78 5.95 -14.83
N SER A 428 -4.24 5.20 -13.82
CA SER A 428 -3.86 3.82 -13.56
C SER A 428 -5.08 2.96 -13.25
N THR A 429 -5.05 1.70 -13.70
CA THR A 429 -6.13 0.74 -13.46
C THR A 429 -5.60 -0.66 -13.20
N LEU A 430 -6.33 -1.43 -12.39
CA LEU A 430 -5.98 -2.80 -12.04
C LEU A 430 -7.18 -3.70 -12.21
N THR A 431 -6.98 -4.86 -12.83
CA THR A 431 -7.96 -5.95 -12.82
C THR A 431 -7.38 -7.19 -12.17
N HIS A 432 -8.06 -7.68 -11.14
CA HIS A 432 -7.75 -8.92 -10.47
C HIS A 432 -8.42 -10.10 -11.17
N HIS A 433 -7.62 -11.10 -11.49
CA HIS A 433 -7.98 -12.39 -12.06
C HIS A 433 -7.39 -13.52 -11.22
N SER A 434 -7.75 -14.75 -11.53
CA SER A 434 -6.99 -15.93 -11.10
C SER A 434 -7.02 -17.01 -12.18
N TYR A 435 -5.96 -17.76 -12.42
CA TYR A 435 -4.76 -17.95 -11.62
C TYR A 435 -3.53 -18.04 -12.52
N SER A 436 -2.33 -17.88 -11.96
CA SER A 436 -1.02 -18.27 -12.53
C SER A 436 0.17 -17.60 -11.83
N GLU A 437 -0.08 -16.73 -10.83
CA GLU A 437 0.93 -15.92 -10.15
C GLU A 437 1.67 -15.01 -11.14
N LEU A 438 0.91 -14.20 -11.88
CA LEU A 438 1.42 -13.31 -12.93
C LEU A 438 0.98 -11.86 -12.69
N ILE A 439 1.87 -10.94 -13.07
CA ILE A 439 1.56 -9.52 -13.31
C ILE A 439 1.65 -9.30 -14.81
N LEU A 440 0.52 -8.99 -15.45
CA LEU A 440 0.42 -8.80 -16.89
C LEU A 440 0.20 -7.33 -17.23
N TRP A 441 0.83 -6.88 -18.31
CA TRP A 441 0.65 -5.54 -18.87
C TRP A 441 0.44 -5.58 -20.40
N PRO A 442 -0.17 -4.55 -21.01
CA PRO A 442 -0.46 -4.49 -22.44
C PRO A 442 0.77 -4.57 -23.36
N TRP A 443 0.68 -5.10 -24.56
CA TRP A 443 -0.53 -5.55 -25.23
C TRP A 443 -0.83 -7.04 -25.07
N GLY A 444 -2.11 -7.37 -25.01
CA GLY A 444 -2.66 -8.71 -25.20
C GLY A 444 -2.88 -9.05 -26.68
N HIS A 445 -3.38 -8.10 -27.49
CA HIS A 445 -3.88 -8.38 -28.85
C HIS A 445 -2.80 -8.70 -29.87
N CYS A 446 -1.54 -8.34 -29.61
CA CYS A 446 -0.47 -8.58 -30.56
C CYS A 446 0.84 -9.07 -29.94
N THR A 447 1.40 -10.12 -30.54
CA THR A 447 2.65 -10.76 -30.14
C THR A 447 3.85 -10.00 -30.70
N ASP A 448 4.92 -9.89 -29.92
CA ASP A 448 6.16 -9.18 -30.27
C ASP A 448 5.97 -7.68 -30.60
N CYS A 449 4.87 -7.09 -30.11
CA CYS A 449 4.59 -5.67 -30.19
C CYS A 449 5.06 -4.93 -28.95
N GLN A 450 5.52 -3.70 -29.14
CA GLN A 450 5.81 -2.79 -28.03
C GLN A 450 4.81 -1.65 -28.04
N SER A 451 4.25 -1.33 -26.88
CA SER A 451 3.54 -0.08 -26.65
C SER A 451 4.51 1.12 -26.68
N PRO A 452 4.00 2.35 -26.87
CA PRO A 452 4.81 3.56 -26.74
C PRO A 452 5.55 3.65 -25.39
N ASP A 453 4.92 3.20 -24.31
CA ASP A 453 5.46 3.24 -22.94
C ASP A 453 5.87 1.85 -22.44
N HIS A 454 6.35 0.98 -23.33
CA HIS A 454 6.69 -0.42 -23.06
C HIS A 454 7.59 -0.62 -21.83
N TYR A 455 8.67 0.15 -21.73
CA TYR A 455 9.61 0.02 -20.61
C TYR A 455 9.02 0.56 -19.30
N GLN A 456 8.16 1.56 -19.37
CA GLN A 456 7.50 2.14 -18.21
C GLN A 456 6.44 1.18 -17.67
N LEU A 457 5.68 0.54 -18.55
CA LEU A 457 4.74 -0.50 -18.18
C LEU A 457 5.45 -1.69 -17.54
N GLU A 458 6.55 -2.16 -18.16
CA GLU A 458 7.40 -3.23 -17.62
C GLU A 458 7.97 -2.87 -16.24
N TYR A 459 8.38 -1.61 -16.03
CA TYR A 459 8.93 -1.14 -14.76
C TYR A 459 7.94 -1.26 -13.60
N HIS A 460 6.74 -0.70 -13.72
CA HIS A 460 5.76 -0.82 -12.64
C HIS A 460 5.24 -2.26 -12.50
N GLY A 461 5.13 -2.99 -13.61
CA GLY A 461 4.88 -4.43 -13.59
C GLY A 461 5.91 -5.19 -12.77
N GLN A 462 7.18 -4.80 -12.87
CA GLN A 462 8.27 -5.39 -12.10
C GLN A 462 8.15 -5.03 -10.62
N LYS A 463 7.78 -3.79 -10.29
CA LYS A 463 7.55 -3.39 -8.89
C LYS A 463 6.47 -4.24 -8.23
N MET A 464 5.32 -4.44 -8.88
CA MET A 464 4.28 -5.33 -8.34
C MET A 464 4.71 -6.80 -8.30
N ALA A 465 5.55 -7.23 -9.25
CA ALA A 465 6.11 -8.57 -9.24
C ALA A 465 7.12 -8.78 -8.10
N ASP A 466 7.91 -7.76 -7.75
CA ASP A 466 8.82 -7.81 -6.61
C ASP A 466 8.02 -7.93 -5.29
N MET A 467 6.93 -7.17 -5.16
CA MET A 467 6.00 -7.23 -4.00
C MET A 467 5.33 -8.59 -3.81
N THR A 468 5.17 -9.38 -4.87
CA THR A 468 4.35 -10.62 -4.87
C THR A 468 5.13 -11.87 -5.22
N LEU A 469 6.38 -11.74 -5.68
CA LEU A 469 7.15 -12.76 -6.40
C LEU A 469 6.45 -13.37 -7.62
N TYR A 470 5.47 -12.66 -8.19
CA TYR A 470 4.77 -13.09 -9.40
C TYR A 470 5.62 -12.84 -10.65
N ALA A 471 5.35 -13.57 -11.73
CA ALA A 471 6.05 -13.35 -12.99
C ALA A 471 5.49 -12.12 -13.71
N ASN A 472 6.35 -11.12 -13.93
CA ASN A 472 6.05 -9.95 -14.76
C ASN A 472 6.18 -10.28 -16.25
N LEU A 473 5.08 -10.21 -17.00
CA LEU A 473 5.05 -10.56 -18.43
C LEU A 473 4.14 -9.61 -19.21
N GLN A 474 4.48 -9.38 -20.48
CA GLN A 474 3.51 -8.85 -21.41
C GLN A 474 2.36 -9.86 -21.60
N SER A 475 1.11 -9.41 -21.57
CA SER A 475 -0.08 -10.27 -21.67
C SER A 475 0.00 -11.26 -22.86
N SER A 476 0.38 -10.77 -24.05
CA SER A 476 0.53 -11.59 -25.26
C SER A 476 1.61 -12.68 -25.19
N SER A 477 2.53 -12.62 -24.22
CA SER A 477 3.56 -13.66 -24.00
C SER A 477 2.99 -14.92 -23.37
N LEU A 478 1.85 -14.82 -22.67
CA LEU A 478 1.12 -15.97 -22.15
C LEU A 478 0.32 -16.62 -23.30
N TYR A 479 -0.59 -15.84 -23.88
CA TYR A 479 -1.26 -16.11 -25.15
C TYR A 479 -1.89 -14.80 -25.67
N PRO A 480 -2.06 -14.63 -26.99
CA PRO A 480 -2.71 -13.43 -27.54
C PRO A 480 -4.17 -13.32 -27.09
N THR A 481 -4.63 -12.12 -26.74
CA THR A 481 -6.01 -11.78 -26.34
C THR A 481 -6.49 -10.50 -27.01
N SER A 482 -7.64 -10.52 -27.67
CA SER A 482 -8.28 -9.29 -28.18
C SER A 482 -9.48 -8.87 -27.34
N GLY A 483 -9.71 -7.56 -27.24
CA GLY A 483 -10.81 -6.97 -26.49
C GLY A 483 -10.73 -7.20 -24.98
N ASP A 484 -9.53 -7.20 -24.40
CA ASP A 484 -9.35 -7.27 -22.95
C ASP A 484 -9.36 -5.89 -22.28
N PHE A 485 -9.58 -5.89 -20.97
CA PHE A 485 -9.73 -4.69 -20.14
C PHE A 485 -8.51 -3.76 -20.20
N CYS A 486 -7.29 -4.32 -20.19
CA CYS A 486 -6.08 -3.52 -20.11
C CYS A 486 -5.63 -2.97 -21.46
N ASP A 487 -5.84 -3.72 -22.53
CA ASP A 487 -5.64 -3.20 -23.88
C ASP A 487 -6.57 -2.01 -24.15
N TRP A 488 -7.81 -2.05 -23.68
CA TRP A 488 -8.74 -0.92 -23.83
C TRP A 488 -8.38 0.30 -22.97
N HIS A 489 -8.09 0.11 -21.69
CA HIS A 489 -7.69 1.21 -20.80
C HIS A 489 -6.41 1.91 -21.27
N TYR A 490 -5.39 1.15 -21.67
CA TYR A 490 -4.15 1.74 -22.16
C TYR A 490 -4.29 2.31 -23.57
N GLY A 491 -4.96 1.59 -24.47
CA GLY A 491 -5.05 1.97 -25.88
C GLY A 491 -6.00 3.12 -26.18
N VAL A 492 -7.13 3.21 -25.48
CA VAL A 492 -8.13 4.28 -25.69
C VAL A 492 -7.89 5.46 -24.75
N HIS A 493 -7.57 5.19 -23.48
CA HIS A 493 -7.53 6.21 -22.43
C HIS A 493 -6.12 6.54 -21.94
N GLY A 494 -5.08 5.86 -22.42
CA GLY A 494 -3.70 6.08 -21.95
C GLY A 494 -3.47 5.68 -20.49
N SER A 495 -4.38 4.91 -19.90
CA SER A 495 -4.29 4.47 -18.51
C SER A 495 -3.29 3.31 -18.36
N TYR A 496 -2.42 3.42 -17.36
CA TYR A 496 -1.47 2.36 -17.02
C TYR A 496 -2.22 1.20 -16.37
N CYS A 497 -2.53 0.19 -17.19
CA CYS A 497 -3.33 -0.95 -16.77
C CYS A 497 -2.52 -2.21 -16.50
N TYR A 498 -2.89 -2.92 -15.43
CA TYR A 498 -2.31 -4.21 -15.07
C TYR A 498 -3.38 -5.27 -14.79
N THR A 499 -3.06 -6.52 -15.12
CA THR A 499 -3.85 -7.69 -14.75
C THR A 499 -3.04 -8.56 -13.80
N THR A 500 -3.57 -8.85 -12.61
CA THR A 500 -2.95 -9.83 -11.69
C THR A 500 -3.64 -11.17 -11.82
N GLU A 501 -2.91 -12.25 -12.05
CA GLU A 501 -3.43 -13.62 -12.02
C GLU A 501 -3.13 -14.26 -10.66
N ILE A 502 -4.04 -14.09 -9.69
CA ILE A 502 -3.80 -14.40 -8.28
C ILE A 502 -3.74 -15.91 -8.01
N GLY A 503 -2.70 -16.31 -7.29
CA GLY A 503 -2.51 -17.67 -6.78
C GLY A 503 -2.44 -18.73 -7.88
N THR A 504 -2.66 -19.98 -7.47
CA THR A 504 -2.41 -21.19 -8.28
C THR A 504 -3.66 -21.95 -8.74
N ALA A 505 -4.87 -21.50 -8.40
CA ALA A 505 -6.15 -22.13 -8.73
C ALA A 505 -7.31 -21.12 -8.79
N PHE A 506 -8.39 -21.48 -9.50
CA PHE A 506 -9.63 -20.70 -9.52
C PHE A 506 -10.31 -20.67 -8.14
N HIS A 507 -10.32 -21.82 -7.46
CA HIS A 507 -10.86 -22.01 -6.11
C HIS A 507 -9.74 -22.51 -5.19
N GLN A 508 -9.14 -21.60 -4.41
CA GLN A 508 -8.09 -21.95 -3.43
C GLN A 508 -8.71 -22.72 -2.26
N HIS A 509 -7.87 -23.48 -1.56
CA HIS A 509 -8.30 -24.11 -0.32
C HIS A 509 -8.56 -23.02 0.74
N PRO A 510 -9.58 -23.16 1.61
CA PRO A 510 -9.88 -22.18 2.67
C PRO A 510 -8.71 -21.83 3.59
N ASP A 511 -7.82 -22.79 3.81
CA ASP A 511 -6.59 -22.60 4.62
C ASP A 511 -5.59 -21.64 3.96
N ASP A 512 -5.75 -21.35 2.66
CA ASP A 512 -4.81 -20.56 1.86
C ASP A 512 -5.33 -19.16 1.49
N ILE A 513 -6.61 -18.87 1.73
CA ILE A 513 -7.27 -17.68 1.15
C ILE A 513 -6.67 -16.38 1.71
N ASP A 514 -6.45 -16.31 3.01
CA ASP A 514 -6.01 -15.11 3.69
C ASP A 514 -4.55 -14.79 3.39
N HIS A 515 -3.63 -15.76 3.45
CA HIS A 515 -2.23 -15.50 3.09
C HIS A 515 -2.09 -15.09 1.61
N ILE A 516 -2.85 -15.71 0.69
CA ILE A 516 -2.84 -15.31 -0.73
C ILE A 516 -3.41 -13.89 -0.87
N ALA A 517 -4.42 -13.53 -0.06
CA ALA A 517 -4.98 -12.19 -0.07
C ALA A 517 -3.99 -11.14 0.46
N VAL A 518 -3.31 -11.41 1.58
CA VAL A 518 -2.27 -10.55 2.18
C VAL A 518 -1.13 -10.34 1.19
N ARG A 519 -0.61 -11.42 0.60
CA ARG A 519 0.44 -11.37 -0.43
C ARG A 519 0.13 -10.45 -1.61
N ASN A 520 -1.15 -10.25 -1.96
CA ASN A 520 -1.56 -9.42 -3.09
C ASN A 520 -2.06 -8.03 -2.68
N LEU A 521 -2.12 -7.73 -1.38
CA LEU A 521 -2.69 -6.50 -0.84
C LEU A 521 -1.95 -5.24 -1.32
N GLY A 522 -0.62 -5.28 -1.32
CA GLY A 522 0.23 -4.15 -1.70
C GLY A 522 0.02 -3.67 -3.13
N VAL A 523 -0.36 -4.57 -4.05
CA VAL A 523 -0.56 -4.25 -5.46
C VAL A 523 -1.66 -3.20 -5.68
N GLY A 524 -2.76 -3.31 -4.93
CA GLY A 524 -3.86 -2.35 -4.99
C GLY A 524 -3.46 -0.95 -4.50
N PHE A 525 -2.65 -0.88 -3.44
CA PHE A 525 -2.13 0.38 -2.91
C PHE A 525 -1.09 1.01 -3.83
N TYR A 526 -0.21 0.20 -4.43
CA TYR A 526 0.78 0.67 -5.38
C TYR A 526 0.14 1.27 -6.65
N ILE A 527 -0.90 0.63 -7.18
CA ILE A 527 -1.62 1.16 -8.35
C ILE A 527 -2.29 2.50 -8.03
N ALA A 528 -2.83 2.66 -6.82
CA ALA A 528 -3.35 3.94 -6.34
C ALA A 528 -2.23 4.98 -6.13
N GLU A 529 -1.05 4.56 -5.67
CA GLU A 529 0.10 5.45 -5.48
C GLU A 529 0.52 6.08 -6.81
N ILE A 530 0.66 5.26 -7.87
CA ILE A 530 1.17 5.74 -9.16
C ILE A 530 0.14 6.49 -10.01
N ALA A 531 -1.11 6.62 -9.54
CA ALA A 531 -2.21 7.21 -10.29
C ALA A 531 -2.03 8.71 -10.61
N ASP A 532 -1.10 9.41 -9.94
CA ASP A 532 -0.82 10.81 -10.21
C ASP A 532 -0.08 11.03 -11.54
N ASN A 533 1.00 10.29 -11.77
CA ASN A 533 1.79 10.37 -12.99
C ASN A 533 2.63 9.10 -13.19
N PRO A 534 2.02 8.00 -13.66
CA PRO A 534 2.71 6.72 -13.75
C PRO A 534 3.90 6.79 -14.71
N ARG A 535 3.75 7.50 -15.83
CA ARG A 535 4.84 7.66 -16.80
C ARG A 535 6.09 8.29 -16.20
N GLU A 536 5.95 9.42 -15.52
CA GLU A 536 7.08 10.13 -14.92
C GLU A 536 7.72 9.31 -13.79
N ARG A 537 6.91 8.67 -12.95
CA ARG A 537 7.37 7.73 -11.92
C ARG A 537 8.26 6.63 -12.50
N ALA A 538 7.83 6.00 -13.59
CA ALA A 538 8.62 4.98 -14.26
C ALA A 538 9.89 5.54 -14.90
N ASP A 539 9.81 6.69 -15.57
CA ASP A 539 11.00 7.33 -16.17
C ASP A 539 12.06 7.63 -15.10
N ASP A 540 11.64 8.14 -13.94
CA ASP A 540 12.51 8.43 -12.81
C ASP A 540 13.10 7.16 -12.18
N GLY A 541 12.29 6.11 -12.04
CA GLY A 541 12.73 4.81 -11.55
C GLY A 541 13.72 4.12 -12.48
N LEU A 542 13.45 4.10 -13.79
CA LEU A 542 14.31 3.53 -14.83
C LEU A 542 15.64 4.28 -14.94
N ALA A 543 15.62 5.60 -14.75
CA ALA A 543 16.82 6.41 -14.74
C ALA A 543 17.50 6.47 -13.35
N ASN A 544 16.93 5.78 -12.34
CA ASN A 544 17.38 5.71 -10.95
C ASN A 544 17.68 7.12 -10.38
N LEU A 545 16.77 8.07 -10.63
CA LEU A 545 17.03 9.49 -10.41
C LEU A 545 16.98 9.87 -8.93
N SER A 546 16.13 9.27 -8.11
CA SER A 546 16.05 9.60 -6.67
C SER A 546 17.39 9.36 -5.94
N ALA A 547 18.02 8.20 -6.14
CA ALA A 547 19.29 7.85 -5.48
C ALA A 547 20.51 8.59 -6.08
N ASN A 548 20.44 9.04 -7.33
CA ASN A 548 21.55 9.68 -8.02
C ASN A 548 21.44 11.20 -8.12
N GLN A 549 20.26 11.78 -7.89
CA GLN A 549 19.98 13.20 -8.13
C GLN A 549 19.54 13.98 -6.89
N LEU A 550 19.21 13.31 -5.79
CA LEU A 550 18.80 13.95 -4.54
C LEU A 550 19.67 13.44 -3.39
N ASP A 551 20.14 14.36 -2.55
CA ASP A 551 20.79 14.02 -1.29
C ASP A 551 19.94 14.49 -0.11
N LYS A 552 19.96 13.69 0.97
CA LYS A 552 19.21 13.99 2.19
C LYS A 552 19.59 15.36 2.78
N PRO A 553 18.72 15.97 3.61
CA PRO A 553 19.06 17.20 4.28
C PRO A 553 20.35 17.08 5.12
N ASP A 554 21.26 18.05 5.01
CA ASP A 554 22.50 18.07 5.79
C ASP A 554 22.21 18.16 7.30
N ASP A 555 23.04 17.51 8.12
CA ASP A 555 22.92 17.55 9.60
C ASP A 555 22.92 18.99 10.11
N LEU A 556 21.77 19.42 10.62
CA LEU A 556 21.55 20.80 11.05
C LEU A 556 22.38 21.15 12.28
N LEU A 557 23.25 22.15 12.16
CA LEU A 557 23.88 22.79 13.31
C LEU A 557 23.03 23.99 13.75
N PRO A 558 22.50 24.01 15.00
CA PRO A 558 21.66 25.10 15.45
C PRO A 558 22.42 26.44 15.38
N LEU A 559 21.94 27.34 14.52
CA LEU A 559 22.49 28.68 14.39
C LEU A 559 22.37 29.44 15.70
N SER A 560 23.38 30.25 16.01
CA SER A 560 23.39 31.06 17.24
C SER A 560 22.23 32.08 17.32
N LYS A 561 21.67 32.50 16.17
CA LYS A 561 20.48 33.38 16.02
C LYS A 561 19.87 33.22 14.62
N GLY A 562 18.55 33.41 14.51
CA GLY A 562 17.84 33.49 13.22
C GLY A 562 17.06 32.24 12.84
N ASP A 563 16.47 32.27 11.66
CA ASP A 563 15.73 31.14 11.08
C ASP A 563 16.68 29.97 10.83
N ILE A 564 16.16 28.74 10.96
CA ILE A 564 16.97 27.53 10.84
C ILE A 564 16.90 27.08 9.38
N PRO A 565 18.00 27.11 8.62
CA PRO A 565 18.02 26.64 7.25
C PRO A 565 17.93 25.11 7.22
N VAL A 566 17.13 24.57 6.32
CA VAL A 566 17.10 23.16 5.94
C VAL A 566 17.46 23.09 4.47
N ASP A 567 18.62 22.49 4.19
CA ASP A 567 19.22 22.48 2.86
C ASP A 567 19.06 21.10 2.23
N ILE A 568 18.58 21.05 0.98
CA ILE A 568 18.52 19.83 0.16
C ILE A 568 19.40 20.04 -1.06
N CYS A 569 20.20 19.01 -1.37
CA CYS A 569 21.03 19.01 -2.58
C CYS A 569 20.29 18.32 -3.73
N VAL A 570 20.17 19.01 -4.87
CA VAL A 570 19.42 18.55 -6.04
C VAL A 570 20.29 18.61 -7.30
N SER A 571 20.26 17.59 -8.16
CA SER A 571 21.04 17.56 -9.40
C SER A 571 20.71 18.72 -10.34
N THR A 572 21.71 19.16 -11.10
CA THR A 572 21.57 20.26 -12.08
C THR A 572 20.65 19.95 -13.27
N GLY A 573 20.19 18.71 -13.42
CA GLY A 573 19.23 18.27 -14.43
C GLY A 573 17.91 17.72 -13.89
N PHE A 574 17.67 17.84 -12.57
CA PHE A 574 16.40 17.44 -11.96
C PHE A 574 15.40 18.59 -12.03
N ASP A 575 14.21 18.33 -12.57
CA ASP A 575 13.17 19.32 -12.79
C ASP A 575 12.27 19.44 -11.55
N TYR A 576 12.62 20.35 -10.62
CA TYR A 576 11.90 20.57 -9.35
C TYR A 576 10.93 21.77 -9.39
N SER A 577 9.83 21.67 -8.64
CA SER A 577 8.93 22.79 -8.37
C SER A 577 9.37 23.58 -7.13
N LEU A 578 9.20 24.91 -7.16
CA LEU A 578 9.36 25.80 -6.01
C LEU A 578 8.01 26.30 -5.47
N ASP A 579 6.90 25.73 -5.95
CA ASP A 579 5.59 26.03 -5.39
C ASP A 579 5.55 25.55 -3.94
N GLY A 580 5.07 26.41 -3.03
CA GLY A 580 5.04 26.12 -1.60
C GLY A 580 4.05 25.00 -1.24
N ASP A 581 3.07 24.75 -2.11
CA ASP A 581 2.11 23.65 -1.92
C ASP A 581 2.69 22.30 -2.35
N VAL A 582 3.70 22.29 -3.24
CA VAL A 582 4.35 21.08 -3.79
C VAL A 582 5.68 20.76 -3.09
N SER A 583 6.51 21.79 -2.86
CA SER A 583 7.86 21.66 -2.30
C SER A 583 8.02 22.54 -1.06
N HIS A 584 8.04 21.91 0.11
CA HIS A 584 8.12 22.61 1.39
C HIS A 584 8.73 21.75 2.52
N VAL A 585 9.18 22.41 3.58
CA VAL A 585 9.52 21.77 4.85
C VAL A 585 8.37 21.96 5.83
N MET A 586 7.81 20.86 6.30
CA MET A 586 6.87 20.85 7.40
C MET A 586 7.64 20.82 8.72
N TYR A 587 7.25 21.65 9.67
CA TYR A 587 7.86 21.67 11.01
C TYR A 587 6.80 21.88 12.11
N ARG A 588 7.07 21.33 13.29
CA ARG A 588 6.31 21.59 14.52
C ARG A 588 7.22 21.70 15.73
N ILE A 589 6.78 22.43 16.75
CA ILE A 589 7.55 22.65 17.97
C ILE A 589 6.98 21.76 19.07
N VAL A 590 7.84 20.99 19.71
CA VAL A 590 7.52 20.12 20.83
C VAL A 590 8.08 20.73 22.11
N LYS A 591 7.20 21.00 23.07
CA LYS A 591 7.56 21.62 24.34
C LYS A 591 7.35 20.65 25.50
N PRO A 592 8.24 20.65 26.50
CA PRO A 592 8.03 19.87 27.72
C PRO A 592 6.80 20.42 28.47
N SER A 593 5.79 19.58 28.71
CA SER A 593 4.63 20.00 29.48
C SER A 593 4.99 20.13 30.96
N ARG A 594 4.35 21.08 31.65
CA ARG A 594 4.51 21.30 33.11
C ARG A 594 3.55 20.45 33.96
N ALA A 595 2.87 19.46 33.37
CA ALA A 595 1.99 18.56 34.09
C ALA A 595 2.83 17.49 34.81
N GLN A 596 3.01 17.67 36.11
CA GLN A 596 3.71 16.73 36.96
C GLN A 596 2.74 15.60 37.34
N SER A 597 2.80 14.46 36.65
CA SER A 597 2.31 13.19 37.19
C SER A 597 3.36 12.68 38.18
N ASP A 598 2.97 12.46 39.43
CA ASP A 598 3.89 12.03 40.49
C ASP A 598 4.50 10.62 40.25
N TYR A 599 4.10 9.88 39.19
CA TYR A 599 4.60 8.53 38.89
C TYR A 599 4.62 8.12 37.39
N GLY A 600 4.81 9.03 36.42
CA GLY A 600 4.92 8.68 34.99
C GLY A 600 5.93 9.53 34.19
N PRO A 601 6.35 9.10 32.98
CA PRO A 601 7.24 9.88 32.10
C PRO A 601 6.61 11.24 31.73
N ARG A 602 7.45 12.22 31.38
CA ARG A 602 7.01 13.57 31.01
C ARG A 602 6.17 13.50 29.72
N GLU A 603 4.91 13.88 29.77
CA GLU A 603 4.08 14.05 28.57
C GLU A 603 4.55 15.29 27.80
N TRP A 604 4.86 15.11 26.52
CA TRP A 604 5.23 16.18 25.59
C TRP A 604 3.98 16.84 25.01
N SER A 605 4.00 18.17 24.83
CA SER A 605 2.93 18.90 24.14
C SER A 605 3.41 19.30 22.76
N THR A 606 2.69 18.85 21.72
CA THR A 606 2.97 19.16 20.32
C THR A 606 2.12 20.35 19.83
N THR A 607 2.63 21.09 18.85
CA THR A 607 1.84 22.08 18.07
C THR A 607 1.38 21.48 16.74
N ALA A 608 0.40 22.10 16.09
CA ALA A 608 0.07 21.79 14.69
C ALA A 608 1.28 22.03 13.78
N TRP A 609 1.35 21.28 12.68
CA TRP A 609 2.38 21.43 11.66
C TRP A 609 2.24 22.76 10.93
N SER A 610 3.38 23.34 10.56
CA SER A 610 3.50 24.56 9.75
C SER A 610 4.41 24.28 8.55
N MET A 611 4.19 24.95 7.43
CA MET A 611 4.96 24.76 6.19
C MET A 611 5.91 25.96 5.96
N ALA A 612 7.10 25.67 5.43
CA ALA A 612 8.06 26.67 4.97
C ALA A 612 8.53 26.31 3.55
N PRO A 613 8.43 27.20 2.55
CA PRO A 613 8.78 26.88 1.16
C PRO A 613 10.31 26.78 0.97
N PHE A 614 10.73 26.18 -0.14
CA PHE A 614 12.13 26.18 -0.57
C PHE A 614 12.48 27.40 -1.42
N GLU A 615 13.71 27.89 -1.28
CA GLU A 615 14.31 28.89 -2.16
C GLU A 615 15.65 28.37 -2.71
N VAL A 616 16.00 28.76 -3.94
CA VAL A 616 17.27 28.36 -4.56
C VAL A 616 18.41 29.20 -3.98
N ASP A 617 19.37 28.56 -3.31
CA ASP A 617 20.60 29.24 -2.92
C ASP A 617 21.59 29.26 -4.10
N SER A 618 21.47 30.32 -4.90
CA SER A 618 22.36 30.57 -6.05
C SER A 618 23.84 30.80 -5.70
N SER A 619 24.21 30.86 -4.41
CA SER A 619 25.57 31.14 -3.94
C SER A 619 26.35 29.90 -3.54
N ASP A 620 25.68 28.75 -3.37
CA ASP A 620 26.29 27.48 -2.97
C ASP A 620 26.04 26.37 -4.00
N SER A 621 27.01 25.45 -4.10
CA SER A 621 26.92 24.26 -4.95
C SER A 621 27.28 23.05 -4.11
N CYS A 622 26.41 22.05 -4.09
CA CYS A 622 26.63 20.82 -3.36
C CYS A 622 27.20 19.74 -4.31
N THR A 623 27.76 18.69 -3.72
CA THR A 623 28.19 17.49 -4.46
C THR A 623 27.32 16.34 -3.98
N LEU A 624 26.59 15.73 -4.90
CA LEU A 624 25.72 14.58 -4.61
C LEU A 624 26.58 13.36 -4.21
N GLY A 625 25.98 12.40 -3.52
CA GLY A 625 26.62 11.14 -3.10
C GLY A 625 27.29 10.35 -4.25
N ASN A 626 26.85 10.53 -5.50
CA ASN A 626 27.43 9.93 -6.70
C ASN A 626 28.64 10.71 -7.29
N GLY A 627 28.96 11.90 -6.75
CA GLY A 627 30.06 12.76 -7.17
C GLY A 627 29.71 13.85 -8.19
N ASP A 628 28.44 13.98 -8.59
CA ASP A 628 27.98 15.03 -9.50
C ASP A 628 27.71 16.36 -8.78
N ASN A 629 27.74 17.48 -9.53
CA ASN A 629 27.44 18.81 -8.99
C ASN A 629 25.93 19.03 -8.93
N GLY A 630 25.45 19.48 -7.76
CA GLY A 630 24.07 19.85 -7.50
C GLY A 630 23.88 21.34 -7.17
N THR A 631 22.62 21.74 -7.13
CA THR A 631 22.09 23.03 -6.66
C THR A 631 21.52 22.84 -5.26
N VAL A 632 21.74 23.80 -4.36
CA VAL A 632 21.19 23.77 -3.00
C VAL A 632 19.82 24.47 -2.97
N LEU A 633 18.83 23.78 -2.44
CA LEU A 633 17.52 24.32 -2.09
C LEU A 633 17.46 24.52 -0.58
N THR A 634 17.24 25.75 -0.14
CA THR A 634 17.21 26.11 1.29
C THR A 634 15.79 26.50 1.70
N SER A 635 15.25 25.85 2.72
CA SER A 635 14.04 26.29 3.41
C SER A 635 14.40 26.91 4.76
N SER A 636 13.92 28.13 5.02
CA SER A 636 14.20 28.83 6.28
C SER A 636 13.05 28.66 7.27
N LEU A 637 13.23 27.83 8.30
CA LEU A 637 12.23 27.60 9.34
C LEU A 637 12.12 28.81 10.29
N PRO A 638 10.96 29.50 10.35
CA PRO A 638 10.81 30.75 11.10
C PRO A 638 10.55 30.49 12.60
N ILE A 639 11.51 29.84 13.27
CA ILE A 639 11.40 29.46 14.68
C ILE A 639 11.96 30.58 15.59
N PRO A 640 11.15 31.16 16.50
CA PRO A 640 11.62 32.24 17.36
C PRO A 640 12.77 31.83 18.29
N ASP A 641 13.76 32.72 18.45
CA ASP A 641 14.95 32.51 19.30
C ASP A 641 14.62 32.29 20.81
N ASN A 642 13.41 32.63 21.25
CA ASN A 642 13.00 32.54 22.66
C ASN A 642 12.35 31.19 23.03
N VAL A 643 12.30 30.24 22.10
CA VAL A 643 11.74 28.90 22.30
C VAL A 643 12.87 27.92 22.61
N ALA A 644 12.62 27.00 23.54
CA ALA A 644 13.47 25.85 23.84
C ALA A 644 12.60 24.60 23.90
N GLY A 645 13.13 23.46 23.44
CA GLY A 645 12.39 22.22 23.27
C GLY A 645 12.97 21.39 22.12
N GLU A 646 12.11 20.66 21.42
CA GLU A 646 12.46 19.89 20.23
C GLU A 646 11.67 20.43 19.02
N VAL A 647 12.25 20.32 17.83
CA VAL A 647 11.58 20.59 16.56
C VAL A 647 11.54 19.31 15.79
N HIS A 648 10.33 18.92 15.40
CA HIS A 648 10.15 17.82 14.48
C HIS A 648 9.97 18.44 13.11
N TYR A 649 10.74 18.00 12.12
CA TYR A 649 10.64 18.50 10.75
C TYR A 649 10.74 17.36 9.75
N LYS A 650 10.06 17.53 8.62
CA LYS A 650 10.17 16.66 7.43
C LYS A 650 10.11 17.53 6.20
N ALA A 651 10.82 17.15 5.15
CA ALA A 651 10.88 17.89 3.91
C ALA A 651 10.17 17.13 2.79
N MET A 652 9.57 17.89 1.88
CA MET A 652 8.86 17.39 0.72
C MET A 652 9.37 18.18 -0.49
N LEU A 653 9.86 17.48 -1.50
CA LEU A 653 10.32 18.07 -2.75
C LEU A 653 9.56 17.44 -3.91
N GLY A 654 8.81 18.25 -4.66
CA GLY A 654 8.08 17.76 -5.82
C GLY A 654 8.72 18.14 -7.16
N THR A 655 8.44 17.34 -8.19
CA THR A 655 8.81 17.66 -9.58
C THR A 655 7.95 18.79 -10.16
N LEU A 656 8.34 19.33 -11.32
CA LEU A 656 7.59 20.41 -11.98
C LEU A 656 6.14 20.04 -12.34
N SER A 657 5.86 18.76 -12.58
CA SER A 657 4.50 18.28 -12.84
C SER A 657 3.67 18.14 -11.57
N GLY A 658 4.31 18.09 -10.39
CA GLY A 658 3.69 17.74 -9.12
C GLY A 658 3.43 16.24 -8.94
N GLY A 659 3.76 15.41 -9.93
CA GLY A 659 3.46 13.97 -9.91
C GLY A 659 4.40 13.14 -9.04
N ASN A 660 5.65 13.57 -8.86
CA ASN A 660 6.60 12.91 -7.97
C ASN A 660 6.89 13.78 -6.76
N LEU A 661 6.63 13.24 -5.57
CA LEU A 661 6.83 13.91 -4.28
C LEU A 661 7.85 13.12 -3.46
N TYR A 662 9.05 13.66 -3.32
CA TYR A 662 10.12 13.05 -2.54
C TYR A 662 10.03 13.54 -1.09
N LEU A 663 9.73 12.60 -0.20
CA LEU A 663 9.64 12.83 1.25
C LEU A 663 10.99 12.52 1.91
N PHE A 664 11.41 13.40 2.81
CA PHE A 664 12.59 13.22 3.66
C PHE A 664 12.20 13.40 5.12
N PRO A 665 12.27 12.36 5.97
CA PRO A 665 12.61 10.96 5.66
C PRO A 665 11.57 10.27 4.75
N THR A 666 11.97 9.19 4.07
CA THR A 666 11.15 8.46 3.09
C THR A 666 9.91 7.80 3.70
N ASN A 667 9.97 7.29 4.93
CA ASN A 667 8.90 6.49 5.55
C ASN A 667 7.88 7.34 6.32
N GLY A 668 7.71 8.63 5.97
CA GLY A 668 6.77 9.52 6.66
C GLY A 668 7.19 9.94 8.09
N GLU A 669 8.32 9.44 8.58
CA GLU A 669 8.98 9.85 9.81
C GLU A 669 9.32 11.37 9.85
N TYR A 670 9.93 11.82 10.94
CA TYR A 670 10.40 13.19 11.08
C TYR A 670 11.77 13.26 11.73
N TYR A 671 12.60 14.17 11.27
CA TYR A 671 13.85 14.50 11.92
C TYR A 671 13.60 15.29 13.21
N VAL A 672 14.37 14.97 14.26
CA VAL A 672 14.30 15.66 15.56
C VAL A 672 15.51 16.56 15.72
N LEU A 673 15.26 17.85 15.91
CA LEU A 673 16.27 18.85 16.23
C LEU A 673 16.07 19.39 17.65
N GLU A 674 17.06 19.21 18.52
CA GLU A 674 17.06 19.81 19.86
C GLU A 674 17.30 21.32 19.76
N LEU A 675 16.40 22.11 20.36
CA LEU A 675 16.49 23.56 20.43
C LEU A 675 16.86 24.05 21.82
N ASP A 676 18.06 24.63 21.89
CA ASP A 676 18.47 25.48 23.00
C ASP A 676 17.83 26.87 22.94
N TYR A 677 17.71 27.51 24.10
CA TYR A 677 17.28 28.90 24.18
C TYR A 677 18.33 29.84 23.55
N ARG A 678 18.00 30.46 22.41
CA ARG A 678 18.91 31.30 21.59
C ARG A 678 18.81 32.81 21.85
N ALA A 679 17.76 33.26 22.54
CA ALA A 679 17.56 34.68 22.82
C ALA A 679 18.58 35.21 23.87
N ASP A 680 18.95 36.48 23.74
CA ASP A 680 19.90 37.11 24.66
C ASP A 680 19.36 37.12 26.10
N TYR A 681 20.15 36.62 27.07
CA TYR A 681 19.85 36.66 28.50
C TYR A 681 19.93 38.09 29.05
N GLY A 682 18.90 38.89 28.77
CA GLY A 682 18.74 40.25 29.27
C GLY A 682 19.76 41.25 28.72
N ASN A 683 19.45 42.55 28.86
CA ASN A 683 20.37 43.60 28.43
C ASN A 683 21.42 43.90 29.53
N LEU A 684 22.58 44.42 29.13
CA LEU A 684 23.68 44.80 30.02
C LEU A 684 23.25 45.72 31.17
N PHE A 685 22.30 46.62 30.94
CA PHE A 685 21.76 47.53 31.95
C PHE A 685 20.95 46.79 33.02
N GLY A 686 20.13 45.81 32.63
CA GLY A 686 19.39 44.95 33.56
C GLY A 686 20.32 44.10 34.43
N ALA A 687 21.38 43.55 33.82
CA ALA A 687 22.42 42.80 34.54
C ALA A 687 23.20 43.69 35.52
N LEU A 688 23.59 44.91 35.10
CA LEU A 688 24.24 45.90 35.97
C LEU A 688 23.33 46.36 37.10
N PHE A 689 22.04 46.55 36.84
CA PHE A 689 21.06 46.92 37.85
C PHE A 689 20.93 45.82 38.91
N MET A 690 20.75 44.56 38.50
CA MET A 690 20.74 43.43 39.43
C MET A 690 22.05 43.29 40.19
N PHE A 691 23.19 43.49 39.53
CA PHE A 691 24.50 43.48 40.19
C PHE A 691 24.60 44.57 41.27
N VAL A 692 24.16 45.80 41.00
CA VAL A 692 24.14 46.89 41.99
C VAL A 692 23.19 46.59 43.14
N VAL A 693 22.01 46.02 42.87
CA VAL A 693 21.05 45.61 43.90
C VAL A 693 21.67 44.53 44.80
N VAL A 694 22.21 43.46 44.23
CA VAL A 694 22.84 42.37 44.99
C VAL A 694 24.05 42.88 45.78
N THR A 695 24.92 43.68 45.18
CA THR A 695 26.08 44.24 45.88
C THR A 695 25.63 45.18 47.01
N GLY A 696 24.63 46.02 46.77
CA GLY A 696 24.08 46.93 47.76
C GLY A 696 23.45 46.21 48.96
N PHE A 697 22.62 45.19 48.72
CA PHE A 697 21.94 44.47 49.79
C PHE A 697 22.83 43.44 50.48
N VAL A 698 23.61 42.64 49.74
CA VAL A 698 24.42 41.56 50.31
C VAL A 698 25.70 42.10 50.93
N TRP A 699 26.45 42.94 50.23
CA TRP A 699 27.72 43.47 50.73
C TRP A 699 27.50 44.64 51.68
N GLY A 700 26.49 45.48 51.41
CA GLY A 700 26.05 46.51 52.36
C GLY A 700 25.48 45.90 53.64
N GLY A 701 24.67 44.83 53.54
CA GLY A 701 24.18 44.08 54.70
C GLY A 701 25.30 43.43 55.50
N LEU A 702 26.28 42.80 54.82
CA LEU A 702 27.45 42.20 55.46
C LEU A 702 28.32 43.26 56.17
N ALA A 703 28.50 44.44 55.57
CA ALA A 703 29.24 45.54 56.18
C ALA A 703 28.55 46.11 57.42
N VAL A 704 27.22 46.19 57.43
CA VAL A 704 26.42 46.61 58.60
C VAL A 704 26.51 45.56 59.71
N CYS A 705 26.42 44.27 59.39
CA CYS A 705 26.60 43.19 60.35
C CYS A 705 28.01 43.16 60.95
N LEU A 706 29.05 43.34 60.13
CA LEU A 706 30.45 43.46 60.57
C LEU A 706 30.65 44.68 61.48
N ARG A 707 30.03 45.82 61.15
CA ARG A 707 30.07 47.01 62.00
C ARG A 707 29.39 46.76 63.34
N MET A 708 28.23 46.10 63.37
CA MET A 708 27.54 45.76 64.63
C MET A 708 28.32 44.77 65.51
N MET A 709 29.16 43.92 64.93
CA MET A 709 30.02 42.99 65.68
C MET A 709 31.33 43.63 66.18
N LEU A 710 31.77 44.76 65.62
CA LEU A 710 33.04 45.43 65.93
C LEU A 710 32.90 46.66 66.84
N VAL A 711 31.67 47.01 67.26
CA VAL A 711 31.42 48.11 68.21
C VAL A 711 31.61 47.60 69.64
N ASP A 712 32.56 48.22 70.36
CA ASP A 712 32.93 47.93 71.75
C ASP A 712 31.76 48.25 72.71
N GLU A 713 31.64 47.52 73.82
CA GLU A 713 30.50 47.60 74.77
C GLU A 713 30.21 49.02 75.30
N ASN A 714 31.15 49.96 75.21
CA ASN A 714 30.99 51.35 75.66
C ASN A 714 30.24 52.27 74.68
N GLU A 715 30.05 51.89 73.41
CA GLU A 715 29.26 52.70 72.45
C GLU A 715 27.78 52.28 72.38
N LYS A 716 27.42 51.12 72.95
CA LYS A 716 26.04 50.65 73.05
C LYS A 716 25.20 51.51 74.00
N GLU A 717 25.77 51.93 75.14
CA GLU A 717 25.08 52.81 76.10
C GLU A 717 24.82 54.22 75.54
N LEU A 718 25.65 54.72 74.62
CA LEU A 718 25.47 56.04 74.00
C LEU A 718 24.35 56.02 72.94
N MET A 719 24.19 54.92 72.22
CA MET A 719 23.13 54.75 71.22
C MET A 719 21.74 54.54 71.86
N ASP A 720 21.67 53.77 72.95
CA ASP A 720 20.41 53.62 73.70
C ASP A 720 19.95 54.94 74.36
N ALA A 721 20.89 55.78 74.80
CA ALA A 721 20.59 57.10 75.34
C ALA A 721 20.08 58.12 74.29
N LEU A 722 20.48 57.98 73.02
CA LEU A 722 20.01 58.86 71.93
C LEU A 722 18.64 58.46 71.38
N ILE A 723 18.18 57.24 71.64
CA ILE A 723 16.86 56.75 71.21
C ILE A 723 15.74 57.19 72.18
N GLU A 724 16.04 57.44 73.45
CA GLU A 724 15.04 57.95 74.42
C GLU A 724 14.75 59.47 74.31
N GLU A 725 15.64 60.29 73.73
CA GLU A 725 15.39 61.75 73.56
C GLU A 725 14.73 62.12 72.21
N GLY A 726 14.52 61.18 71.30
CA GLY A 726 13.84 61.41 70.01
C GLY A 726 12.33 61.14 70.00
N GLY A 727 11.77 60.70 71.12
CA GLY A 727 10.36 60.37 71.29
C GLY A 727 9.56 61.44 72.02
N SER A 728 9.42 62.63 71.41
CA SER A 728 8.34 63.58 71.71
C SER A 728 7.90 64.36 70.48
#